data_AF-Q5AY72-F1
#
_entry.id   AF-Q5AY72-F1
#
_cell.length_a   1.000
_cell.length_b   1.000
_cell.length_c   1.000
_cell.angle_alpha   90.00
_cell.angle_beta   90.00
_cell.angle_gamma   90.00
#
_symmetry.space_group_name_H-M   'P 1'
#
loop_
_entity.id
_entity.type
_entity.pdbx_description
1 polymer ?
#
loop_
_entity_poly.entity_id
_entity_poly.type
_entity_poly.pdbx_seq_one_letter_code
_entity_poly.pdbx_strand_id
1 'polypeptide(L)'
;MASDSYDSLHKEIYDEVYSHLARKDRESLRFAPVGTAEQVLHGDKLRRFFHSLLEPGHALLDQFNATEEELVERVKRRQLQPFLIVLVIAACSVRSARKATAALLVENEPVMERQGTEVGSLPANREDLKALFDGDEADADKFLGKQAYFCPVIINHGIELKIDTIDYRRLPYLEEQDIGKGYFGHVFKVKIAKGHLIDPVQGTANLQPVEVARKDYYVSDKFDPAGEREIMEMIRASSAWECPNILKNMGSLAFGSTVYSLFMPLAICDLRAYMMEHHPTRPNSIEEKIDIIRCAMGLAGGLHFLHHEMRTPKMEDLVCYHMDLKPSNILIFSEPGADGKIRNIWRISDFGMSRMKIRRFSGGLGEEKNVNRWFLRRSELDVKDPSLSGTLNRRAEGTYLAPEAESGDRSMKTKSDVWSLGCVLSVLFAYMEEGRQGVVRYANERLKCNEVGASDKFVVRGFRGTKPNPAISKTHGYLIEKANGRSSHEGGIVSSFLSYIEKHVLQIDQSKREDAKNVESMLRVTFKGYVELGENPSSNVAKPPTGMRGVRQKVQERINHKDEDATTASVYQWYLSETEAFKGCQISPDSSSIAYWTDLASTTQATFHTQHSLKDPCTVELPEQPAIRKIAISPDSRILACVLRARDDDRKPGSVLIYRLADTGQISSTDRWWKRPLKWPAGDITKLLFNTTDDIYLVFRPQLTVPSADRKVSAGRGQQQHRAAFHNLRSVPQKAYHDLAAEGTTAPNQRDIKQYRLLKLLINSRDDKLYAIARQPINYRLLLVEMALPRSTEDKLRFKELACLPDLAKDDQSTERLREVEGGGYILIASLVGSGRPAIHMVGFNDGAAE
;
A
#
# COMPACT_ATOMS: atom_id res chain seq x y z
N MET A 1 -33.70 4.22 53.37
CA MET A 1 -32.73 3.82 52.32
C MET A 1 -32.96 4.75 51.15
N ALA A 2 -31.91 5.34 50.59
CA ALA A 2 -32.01 6.46 49.66
C ALA A 2 -32.92 6.12 48.48
N SER A 3 -33.81 7.05 48.12
CA SER A 3 -34.53 7.03 46.86
C SER A 3 -33.49 7.08 45.75
N ASP A 4 -33.24 5.95 45.09
CA ASP A 4 -32.42 5.91 43.88
C ASP A 4 -33.22 6.57 42.76
N SER A 5 -33.16 7.90 42.73
CA SER A 5 -33.81 8.69 41.68
C SER A 5 -33.31 8.22 40.31
N TYR A 6 -34.23 8.13 39.35
CA TYR A 6 -33.97 7.75 37.96
C TYR A 6 -32.77 8.52 37.38
N ASP A 7 -32.58 9.79 37.76
CA ASP A 7 -31.46 10.64 37.33
C ASP A 7 -30.10 10.16 37.86
N SER A 8 -30.04 9.65 39.10
CA SER A 8 -28.82 9.06 39.65
C SER A 8 -28.44 7.79 38.91
N LEU A 9 -29.43 6.95 38.60
CA LEU A 9 -29.23 5.72 37.83
C LEU A 9 -28.81 6.03 36.38
N HIS A 10 -29.37 7.07 35.77
CA HIS A 10 -28.94 7.58 34.47
C HIS A 10 -27.43 7.88 34.46
N LYS A 11 -26.94 8.66 35.44
CA LYS A 11 -25.53 9.04 35.51
C LYS A 11 -24.62 7.82 35.68
N GLU A 12 -24.98 6.93 36.61
CA GLU A 12 -24.23 5.69 36.87
C GLU A 12 -24.12 4.81 35.62
N ILE A 13 -25.25 4.53 34.95
CA ILE A 13 -25.30 3.71 33.73
C ILE A 13 -24.59 4.41 32.58
N TYR A 14 -24.74 5.73 32.42
CA TYR A 14 -24.07 6.47 31.37
C TYR A 14 -22.54 6.39 31.49
N ASP A 15 -22.00 6.62 32.70
CA ASP A 15 -20.55 6.58 32.94
C ASP A 15 -19.97 5.18 32.65
N GLU A 16 -20.70 4.13 33.02
CA GLU A 16 -20.30 2.75 32.74
C GLU A 16 -20.40 2.41 31.24
N VAL A 17 -21.51 2.75 30.57
CA VAL A 17 -21.63 2.60 29.11
C VAL A 17 -20.51 3.33 28.41
N TYR A 18 -20.24 4.58 28.79
CA TYR A 18 -19.16 5.38 28.24
C TYR A 18 -17.79 4.73 28.45
N SER A 19 -17.60 4.01 29.55
CA SER A 19 -16.38 3.23 29.79
C SER A 19 -16.21 2.08 28.77
N HIS A 20 -17.32 1.49 28.29
CA HIS A 20 -17.34 0.39 27.33
C HIS A 20 -17.40 0.82 25.85
N LEU A 21 -17.76 2.07 25.54
CA LEU A 21 -17.83 2.55 24.15
C LEU A 21 -16.47 2.46 23.42
N ALA A 22 -16.50 1.98 22.19
CA ALA A 22 -15.41 2.11 21.24
C ALA A 22 -15.40 3.51 20.60
N ARG A 23 -14.27 3.90 20.02
CA ARG A 23 -14.12 5.16 19.23
C ARG A 23 -14.58 6.43 19.97
N LYS A 24 -14.19 6.54 21.25
CA LYS A 24 -14.56 7.69 22.12
C LYS A 24 -14.08 9.03 21.58
N ASP A 25 -13.08 9.02 20.69
CA ASP A 25 -12.49 10.17 20.02
C ASP A 25 -13.50 11.00 19.20
N ARG A 26 -14.51 10.37 18.61
CA ARG A 26 -15.49 11.06 17.75
C ARG A 26 -16.89 10.51 17.98
N GLU A 27 -17.82 11.36 18.39
CA GLU A 27 -19.20 10.95 18.73
C GLU A 27 -19.92 10.23 17.58
N SER A 28 -19.70 10.66 16.33
CA SER A 28 -20.29 10.04 15.14
C SER A 28 -19.79 8.62 14.87
N LEU A 29 -18.71 8.19 15.51
CA LEU A 29 -18.10 6.87 15.34
C LEU A 29 -18.26 5.97 16.58
N ARG A 30 -18.77 6.52 17.70
CA ARG A 30 -18.96 5.77 18.96
C ARG A 30 -19.98 4.66 18.78
N PHE A 31 -19.64 3.48 19.26
CA PHE A 31 -20.55 2.36 19.37
C PHE A 31 -20.19 1.47 20.56
N ALA A 32 -21.17 0.74 21.06
CA ALA A 32 -21.04 -0.29 22.06
C ALA A 32 -20.93 -1.65 21.35
N PRO A 33 -19.85 -2.43 21.58
CA PRO A 33 -19.76 -3.79 21.04
C PRO A 33 -20.95 -4.67 21.48
N VAL A 34 -21.29 -5.70 20.69
CA VAL A 34 -22.34 -6.68 21.05
C VAL A 34 -22.12 -7.24 22.45
N GLY A 35 -23.21 -7.33 23.24
CA GLY A 35 -23.20 -7.80 24.63
C GLY A 35 -23.04 -6.68 25.68
N THR A 36 -22.76 -5.44 25.27
CA THR A 36 -22.53 -4.34 26.23
C THR A 36 -23.79 -4.00 27.03
N ALA A 37 -24.97 -3.98 26.38
CA ALA A 37 -26.22 -3.66 27.05
C ALA A 37 -26.56 -4.70 28.13
N GLU A 38 -26.36 -5.97 27.80
CA GLU A 38 -26.58 -7.12 28.66
C GLU A 38 -25.54 -7.20 29.78
N GLN A 39 -24.34 -6.65 29.59
CA GLN A 39 -23.32 -6.58 30.63
C GLN A 39 -23.62 -5.46 31.64
N VAL A 40 -24.01 -4.28 31.15
CA VAL A 40 -24.24 -3.09 31.99
C VAL A 40 -25.59 -3.16 32.68
N LEU A 41 -26.66 -3.44 31.93
CA LEU A 41 -28.02 -3.49 32.45
C LEU A 41 -28.39 -4.91 32.89
N HIS A 42 -27.63 -5.45 33.84
CA HIS A 42 -27.85 -6.79 34.41
C HIS A 42 -28.05 -6.76 35.93
N GLY A 43 -28.78 -7.76 36.43
CA GLY A 43 -28.89 -8.03 37.87
C GLY A 43 -29.46 -6.84 38.63
N ASP A 44 -28.69 -6.30 39.57
CA ASP A 44 -29.11 -5.21 40.45
C ASP A 44 -29.51 -3.92 39.70
N LYS A 45 -28.77 -3.52 38.66
CA LYS A 45 -29.09 -2.29 37.90
C LYS A 45 -30.41 -2.37 37.16
N LEU A 46 -30.75 -3.55 36.62
CA LEU A 46 -32.03 -3.78 35.98
C LEU A 46 -33.19 -3.75 36.99
N ARG A 47 -32.98 -4.25 38.22
CA ARG A 47 -33.95 -4.15 39.31
C ARG A 47 -34.15 -2.70 39.77
N ARG A 48 -33.05 -2.00 40.03
CA ARG A 48 -33.05 -0.57 40.40
C ARG A 48 -33.72 0.28 39.31
N PHE A 49 -33.54 -0.06 38.03
CA PHE A 49 -34.27 0.55 36.93
C PHE A 49 -35.78 0.39 37.12
N PHE A 50 -36.30 -0.82 37.34
CA PHE A 50 -37.75 -1.01 37.55
C PHE A 50 -38.28 -0.25 38.76
N HIS A 51 -37.58 -0.29 39.91
CA HIS A 51 -37.98 0.44 41.11
C HIS A 51 -37.97 1.96 40.91
N SER A 52 -37.02 2.48 40.14
CA SER A 52 -36.95 3.91 39.81
C SER A 52 -38.12 4.40 38.94
N LEU A 53 -38.84 3.48 38.29
CA LEU A 53 -40.01 3.77 37.48
C LEU A 53 -41.34 3.70 38.25
N LEU A 54 -41.35 3.32 39.54
CA LEU A 54 -42.59 3.24 40.31
C LEU A 54 -43.20 4.62 40.58
N GLU A 55 -44.52 4.71 40.47
CA GLU A 55 -45.26 5.86 40.98
C GLU A 55 -45.36 5.80 42.52
N PRO A 56 -45.40 6.97 43.20
CA PRO A 56 -45.54 7.00 44.65
C PRO A 56 -46.73 6.13 45.11
N GLY A 57 -46.46 5.17 46.00
CA GLY A 57 -47.48 4.29 46.57
C GLY A 57 -47.86 3.06 45.73
N HIS A 58 -47.24 2.83 44.57
CA HIS A 58 -47.48 1.62 43.76
C HIS A 58 -46.38 0.57 43.96
N ALA A 59 -46.75 -0.72 43.97
CA ALA A 59 -45.80 -1.81 43.85
C ALA A 59 -45.59 -2.22 42.37
N LEU A 60 -44.52 -2.98 42.08
CA LEU A 60 -44.24 -3.49 40.72
C LEU A 60 -45.41 -4.30 40.15
N LEU A 61 -46.04 -5.12 41.00
CA LEU A 61 -47.18 -5.95 40.61
C LEU A 61 -48.38 -5.08 40.18
N ASP A 62 -48.64 -3.98 40.88
CA ASP A 62 -49.76 -3.09 40.58
C ASP A 62 -49.54 -2.32 39.27
N GLN A 63 -48.30 -1.86 39.04
CA GLN A 63 -47.99 -1.00 37.90
C GLN A 63 -47.67 -1.77 36.61
N PHE A 64 -46.98 -2.91 36.71
CA PHE A 64 -46.50 -3.68 35.56
C PHE A 64 -47.14 -5.08 35.42
N ASN A 65 -48.02 -5.47 36.35
CA ASN A 65 -48.67 -6.79 36.35
C ASN A 65 -47.66 -7.96 36.27
N ALA A 66 -46.54 -7.82 36.97
CA ALA A 66 -45.46 -8.80 37.04
C ALA A 66 -44.62 -8.63 38.30
N THR A 67 -44.02 -9.71 38.79
CA THR A 67 -42.99 -9.64 39.84
C THR A 67 -41.67 -9.11 39.28
N GLU A 68 -40.73 -8.75 40.16
CA GLU A 68 -39.40 -8.29 39.74
C GLU A 68 -38.66 -9.36 38.92
N GLU A 69 -38.70 -10.62 39.35
CA GLU A 69 -38.10 -11.75 38.66
C GLU A 69 -38.73 -11.98 37.28
N GLU A 70 -40.07 -11.88 37.19
CA GLU A 70 -40.79 -12.00 35.92
C GLU A 70 -40.42 -10.88 34.95
N LEU A 71 -40.24 -9.64 35.43
CA LEU A 71 -39.80 -8.52 34.59
C LEU A 71 -38.40 -8.73 34.05
N VAL A 72 -37.46 -9.18 34.90
CA VAL A 72 -36.09 -9.51 34.48
C VAL A 72 -36.09 -10.62 33.43
N GLU A 73 -36.91 -11.66 33.62
CA GLU A 73 -37.02 -12.77 32.68
C GLU A 73 -37.66 -12.33 31.35
N ARG A 74 -38.72 -11.50 31.40
CA ARG A 74 -39.33 -10.92 30.19
C ARG A 74 -38.34 -10.09 29.39
N VAL A 75 -37.52 -9.25 30.05
CA VAL A 75 -36.47 -8.46 29.39
C VAL A 75 -35.44 -9.35 28.70
N LYS A 76 -34.97 -10.41 29.38
CA LYS A 76 -34.00 -11.36 28.80
C LYS A 76 -34.59 -12.12 27.62
N ARG A 77 -35.79 -12.67 27.79
CA ARG A 77 -36.49 -13.45 26.76
C ARG A 77 -36.78 -12.62 25.50
N ARG A 78 -37.11 -11.34 25.67
CA ARG A 78 -37.41 -10.40 24.57
C ARG A 78 -36.19 -9.58 24.11
N GLN A 79 -35.01 -9.79 24.68
CA GLN A 79 -33.77 -9.06 24.36
C GLN A 79 -33.92 -7.53 24.40
N LEU A 80 -34.63 -7.01 25.42
CA LEU A 80 -34.98 -5.58 25.51
C LEU A 80 -33.86 -4.70 26.10
N GLN A 81 -32.76 -5.29 26.59
CA GLN A 81 -31.68 -4.54 27.24
C GLN A 81 -31.11 -3.41 26.36
N PRO A 82 -30.84 -3.60 25.04
CA PRO A 82 -30.36 -2.52 24.18
C PRO A 82 -31.34 -1.35 24.08
N PHE A 83 -32.64 -1.59 24.08
CA PHE A 83 -33.64 -0.52 24.04
C PHE A 83 -33.70 0.22 25.38
N LEU A 84 -33.79 -0.53 26.49
CA LEU A 84 -33.90 0.04 27.83
C LEU A 84 -32.65 0.85 28.20
N ILE A 85 -31.46 0.38 27.83
CA ILE A 85 -30.23 1.13 28.12
C ILE A 85 -30.19 2.44 27.34
N VAL A 86 -30.72 2.50 26.11
CA VAL A 86 -30.83 3.74 25.33
C VAL A 86 -31.81 4.72 25.99
N LEU A 87 -32.96 4.25 26.52
CA LEU A 87 -33.88 5.11 27.29
C LEU A 87 -33.14 5.84 28.40
N VAL A 88 -32.35 5.07 29.16
CA VAL A 88 -31.57 5.58 30.28
C VAL A 88 -30.50 6.54 29.79
N ILE A 89 -29.59 6.14 28.89
CA ILE A 89 -28.44 6.99 28.49
C ILE A 89 -28.83 8.22 27.69
N ALA A 90 -30.02 8.23 27.07
CA ALA A 90 -30.57 9.39 26.38
C ALA A 90 -31.14 10.45 27.35
N ALA A 91 -31.22 10.15 28.66
CA ALA A 91 -31.90 10.99 29.65
C ALA A 91 -33.36 11.29 29.24
N CYS A 92 -34.07 10.24 28.80
CA CYS A 92 -35.52 10.33 28.62
C CYS A 92 -36.18 10.59 29.99
N SER A 93 -37.30 11.28 30.03
CA SER A 93 -38.00 11.51 31.29
C SER A 93 -38.46 10.20 31.92
N VAL A 94 -38.54 10.17 33.26
CA VAL A 94 -39.07 9.01 34.00
C VAL A 94 -40.49 8.63 33.55
N ARG A 95 -41.29 9.61 33.09
CA ARG A 95 -42.62 9.38 32.51
C ARG A 95 -42.52 8.56 31.22
N SER A 96 -41.70 8.99 30.26
CA SER A 96 -41.51 8.31 28.98
C SER A 96 -40.91 6.91 29.18
N ALA A 97 -39.90 6.78 30.05
CA ALA A 97 -39.30 5.49 30.38
C ALA A 97 -40.30 4.51 31.02
N ARG A 98 -41.16 4.99 31.93
CA ARG A 98 -42.24 4.21 32.53
C ARG A 98 -43.25 3.73 31.49
N LYS A 99 -43.73 4.64 30.63
CA LYS A 99 -44.72 4.32 29.59
C LYS A 99 -44.18 3.30 28.58
N ALA A 100 -42.97 3.51 28.08
CA ALA A 100 -42.33 2.57 27.17
C ALA A 100 -42.11 1.20 27.83
N THR A 101 -41.61 1.17 29.08
CA THR A 101 -41.35 -0.09 29.79
C THR A 101 -42.65 -0.84 30.07
N ALA A 102 -43.73 -0.14 30.44
CA ALA A 102 -45.05 -0.73 30.60
C ALA A 102 -45.56 -1.31 29.27
N ALA A 103 -45.51 -0.53 28.18
CA ALA A 103 -45.96 -0.98 26.87
C ALA A 103 -45.19 -2.23 26.38
N LEU A 104 -43.87 -2.28 26.61
CA LEU A 104 -43.01 -3.37 26.15
C LEU A 104 -43.10 -4.66 27.00
N LEU A 105 -43.53 -4.56 28.26
CA LEU A 105 -43.49 -5.68 29.21
C LEU A 105 -44.85 -6.15 29.72
N VAL A 106 -45.92 -5.35 29.65
CA VAL A 106 -47.23 -5.67 30.24
C VAL A 106 -48.01 -6.71 29.42
N GLU A 107 -47.95 -6.67 28.10
CA GLU A 107 -48.61 -7.67 27.25
C GLU A 107 -47.81 -9.00 27.23
N ASN A 108 -48.51 -10.15 27.27
CA ASN A 108 -47.87 -11.48 27.25
C ASN A 108 -47.22 -11.81 25.90
N GLU A 109 -47.73 -11.23 24.81
CA GLU A 109 -47.20 -11.35 23.46
C GLU A 109 -46.37 -10.12 23.07
N PRO A 110 -45.41 -10.24 22.14
CA PRO A 110 -44.66 -9.09 21.61
C PRO A 110 -45.60 -8.15 20.85
N VAL A 111 -45.51 -6.84 21.11
CA VAL A 111 -46.21 -5.84 20.30
C VAL A 111 -45.47 -5.74 18.97
N MET A 112 -46.18 -5.91 17.85
CA MET A 112 -45.59 -5.91 16.51
C MET A 112 -45.79 -4.56 15.82
N GLU A 113 -44.77 -4.10 15.11
CA GLU A 113 -44.85 -2.96 14.18
C GLU A 113 -45.78 -3.28 13.00
N ARG A 114 -46.26 -2.24 12.31
CA ARG A 114 -47.03 -2.39 11.05
C ARG A 114 -46.27 -3.12 9.94
N GLN A 115 -44.94 -3.22 10.06
CA GLN A 115 -44.03 -3.85 9.10
C GLN A 115 -43.52 -5.23 9.56
N GLY A 116 -43.97 -5.73 10.72
CA GLY A 116 -43.63 -7.07 11.21
C GLY A 116 -42.36 -7.18 12.06
N THR A 117 -41.76 -6.06 12.48
CA THR A 117 -40.69 -6.03 13.50
C THR A 117 -41.28 -5.98 14.91
N GLU A 118 -40.59 -6.51 15.92
CA GLU A 118 -41.01 -6.36 17.31
C GLU A 118 -40.77 -4.92 17.80
N VAL A 119 -41.79 -4.30 18.38
CA VAL A 119 -41.67 -3.01 19.08
C VAL A 119 -40.71 -3.18 20.25
N GLY A 120 -39.73 -2.27 20.35
CA GLY A 120 -38.64 -2.38 21.32
C GLY A 120 -37.34 -2.97 20.76
N SER A 121 -37.30 -3.28 19.46
CA SER A 121 -36.06 -3.57 18.75
C SER A 121 -35.35 -2.29 18.28
N LEU A 122 -34.05 -2.39 18.01
CA LEU A 122 -33.24 -1.28 17.50
C LEU A 122 -32.74 -1.56 16.07
N PRO A 123 -32.67 -0.55 15.18
CA PRO A 123 -33.03 0.85 15.40
C PRO A 123 -34.54 1.07 15.43
N ALA A 124 -35.02 1.87 16.38
CA ALA A 124 -36.42 2.26 16.49
C ALA A 124 -36.72 3.46 15.57
N ASN A 125 -37.92 3.48 14.99
CA ASN A 125 -38.41 4.62 14.20
C ASN A 125 -39.09 5.68 15.09
N ARG A 126 -39.24 6.88 14.53
CA ARG A 126 -39.73 8.05 15.27
C ARG A 126 -41.20 7.89 15.68
N GLU A 127 -42.02 7.37 14.78
CA GLU A 127 -43.46 7.23 14.98
C GLU A 127 -43.78 6.27 16.13
N ASP A 128 -43.07 5.14 16.20
CA ASP A 128 -43.24 4.16 17.27
C ASP A 128 -42.70 4.67 18.61
N LEU A 129 -41.58 5.41 18.60
CA LEU A 129 -41.10 6.09 19.81
C LEU A 129 -42.11 7.12 20.33
N LYS A 130 -42.73 7.90 19.43
CA LYS A 130 -43.80 8.83 19.82
C LYS A 130 -44.99 8.09 20.44
N ALA A 131 -45.39 6.95 19.88
CA ALA A 131 -46.47 6.14 20.44
C ALA A 131 -46.09 5.58 21.83
N LEU A 132 -44.88 5.06 21.99
CA LEU A 132 -44.36 4.55 23.27
C LEU A 132 -44.20 5.64 24.33
N PHE A 133 -43.92 6.88 23.92
CA PHE A 133 -43.70 8.02 24.81
C PHE A 133 -44.92 8.93 24.94
N ASP A 134 -46.13 8.45 24.61
CA ASP A 134 -47.39 9.20 24.81
C ASP A 134 -47.38 10.57 24.09
N GLY A 135 -46.75 10.63 22.92
CA GLY A 135 -46.61 11.83 22.09
C GLY A 135 -45.44 12.75 22.44
N ASP A 136 -44.57 12.40 23.40
CA ASP A 136 -43.41 13.23 23.77
C ASP A 136 -42.33 13.21 22.67
N GLU A 137 -42.30 14.26 21.85
CA GLU A 137 -41.36 14.39 20.75
C GLU A 137 -39.92 14.65 21.22
N ALA A 138 -39.74 15.33 22.37
CA ALA A 138 -38.42 15.71 22.87
C ALA A 138 -37.65 14.49 23.36
N ASP A 139 -38.30 13.59 24.09
CA ASP A 139 -37.69 12.33 24.52
C ASP A 139 -37.48 11.37 23.34
N ALA A 140 -38.38 11.37 22.34
CA ALA A 140 -38.16 10.63 21.09
C ALA A 140 -36.89 11.12 20.37
N ASP A 141 -36.68 12.43 20.26
CA ASP A 141 -35.46 13.00 19.66
C ASP A 141 -34.20 12.65 20.43
N LYS A 142 -34.22 12.72 21.77
CA LYS A 142 -33.08 12.30 22.60
C LYS A 142 -32.73 10.83 22.37
N PHE A 143 -33.74 9.95 22.33
CA PHE A 143 -33.56 8.53 22.09
C PHE A 143 -32.93 8.28 20.72
N LEU A 144 -33.49 8.87 19.66
CA LEU A 144 -32.98 8.77 18.29
C LEU A 144 -31.51 9.24 18.21
N GLY A 145 -31.14 10.28 18.97
CA GLY A 145 -29.77 10.79 19.02
C GLY A 145 -28.75 9.86 19.69
N LYS A 146 -29.19 8.89 20.50
CA LYS A 146 -28.30 7.97 21.24
C LYS A 146 -28.41 6.50 20.82
N GLN A 147 -29.52 6.08 20.17
CA GLN A 147 -29.72 4.67 19.81
C GLN A 147 -28.60 4.10 18.94
N ALA A 148 -27.98 4.93 18.09
CA ALA A 148 -26.94 4.48 17.17
C ALA A 148 -25.74 3.85 17.90
N TYR A 149 -25.48 4.21 19.16
CA TYR A 149 -24.43 3.58 19.97
C TYR A 149 -24.65 2.07 20.12
N PHE A 150 -25.91 1.64 20.22
CA PHE A 150 -26.31 0.24 20.37
C PHE A 150 -26.86 -0.37 19.06
N CYS A 151 -26.68 0.33 17.93
CA CYS A 151 -26.97 -0.17 16.59
C CYS A 151 -25.72 -0.38 15.72
N PRO A 152 -24.60 -0.95 16.23
CA PRO A 152 -23.48 -1.32 15.38
C PRO A 152 -23.89 -2.39 14.35
N VAL A 153 -23.35 -2.27 13.14
CA VAL A 153 -23.55 -3.23 12.06
C VAL A 153 -22.92 -4.58 12.43
N ILE A 154 -23.63 -5.66 12.09
CA ILE A 154 -23.10 -7.02 12.11
C ILE A 154 -22.84 -7.41 10.66
N ILE A 155 -21.57 -7.64 10.32
CA ILE A 155 -21.15 -8.07 8.98
C ILE A 155 -21.27 -9.58 8.93
N ASN A 156 -22.11 -10.07 8.03
CA ASN A 156 -22.33 -11.50 7.85
C ASN A 156 -21.51 -11.98 6.67
N HIS A 157 -20.71 -13.01 6.88
CA HIS A 157 -19.91 -13.59 5.83
C HIS A 157 -20.80 -14.08 4.70
N GLY A 158 -20.58 -13.54 3.51
CA GLY A 158 -21.34 -13.92 2.33
C GLY A 158 -22.78 -13.41 2.21
N ILE A 159 -23.25 -12.55 3.12
CA ILE A 159 -24.55 -11.86 3.01
C ILE A 159 -24.28 -10.37 2.79
N GLU A 160 -24.96 -9.79 1.82
CA GLU A 160 -24.98 -8.34 1.71
C GLU A 160 -25.94 -7.73 2.72
N LEU A 161 -25.43 -6.79 3.50
CA LEU A 161 -26.26 -5.89 4.28
C LEU A 161 -26.51 -4.59 3.51
N LYS A 162 -27.77 -4.25 3.30
CA LYS A 162 -28.19 -2.96 2.73
C LYS A 162 -28.62 -2.03 3.85
N ILE A 163 -28.03 -0.85 3.90
CA ILE A 163 -28.34 0.17 4.90
C ILE A 163 -28.62 1.48 4.17
N ASP A 164 -29.82 2.03 4.37
CA ASP A 164 -30.24 3.28 3.73
C ASP A 164 -29.48 4.49 4.27
N THR A 165 -29.29 4.55 5.59
CA THR A 165 -28.52 5.63 6.26
C THR A 165 -27.74 5.11 7.48
N ILE A 166 -26.58 5.72 7.73
CA ILE A 166 -25.76 5.50 8.94
C ILE A 166 -26.15 6.44 10.09
N ASP A 167 -27.15 7.30 9.93
CA ASP A 167 -27.55 8.22 11.00
C ASP A 167 -27.96 7.43 12.26
N TYR A 168 -28.65 6.30 12.06
CA TYR A 168 -29.17 5.44 13.12
C TYR A 168 -28.35 4.17 13.38
N ARG A 169 -27.24 3.97 12.66
CA ARG A 169 -26.37 2.79 12.78
C ARG A 169 -24.91 3.19 12.91
N ARG A 170 -24.07 2.28 13.40
CA ARG A 170 -22.63 2.53 13.50
C ARG A 170 -21.83 1.43 12.84
N LEU A 171 -20.69 1.78 12.27
CA LEU A 171 -19.78 0.80 11.73
C LEU A 171 -18.93 0.23 12.87
N PRO A 172 -18.78 -1.10 12.97
CA PRO A 172 -18.14 -1.76 14.11
C PRO A 172 -16.61 -1.70 14.04
N TYR A 173 -16.04 -0.58 13.59
CA TYR A 173 -14.61 -0.44 13.32
C TYR A 173 -13.90 0.21 14.51
N LEU A 174 -13.01 -0.55 15.14
CA LEU A 174 -12.11 -0.04 16.17
C LEU A 174 -11.02 0.84 15.57
N GLU A 175 -10.53 0.48 14.39
CA GLU A 175 -9.47 1.16 13.67
C GLU A 175 -9.75 1.07 12.16
N GLU A 176 -9.32 2.09 11.43
CA GLU A 176 -9.45 2.19 9.97
C GLU A 176 -8.23 2.91 9.41
N GLN A 177 -7.60 2.31 8.40
CA GLN A 177 -6.41 2.83 7.75
C GLN A 177 -6.53 2.65 6.23
N ASP A 178 -6.33 3.73 5.47
CA ASP A 178 -6.18 3.65 4.02
C ASP A 178 -4.87 2.92 3.68
N ILE A 179 -4.97 1.84 2.90
CA ILE A 179 -3.84 1.01 2.48
C ILE A 179 -3.64 0.99 0.97
N GLY A 180 -4.53 1.61 0.19
CA GLY A 180 -4.39 1.61 -1.26
C GLY A 180 -5.58 2.19 -2.00
N LYS A 181 -5.30 2.81 -3.15
CA LYS A 181 -6.31 3.34 -4.06
C LYS A 181 -6.11 2.76 -5.45
N GLY A 182 -7.09 1.99 -5.91
CA GLY A 182 -7.13 1.42 -7.25
C GLY A 182 -7.97 2.28 -8.21
N TYR A 183 -8.07 1.83 -9.46
CA TYR A 183 -8.92 2.46 -10.47
C TYR A 183 -10.42 2.32 -10.15
N PHE A 184 -10.80 1.19 -9.54
CA PHE A 184 -12.20 0.82 -9.27
C PHE A 184 -12.65 1.09 -7.83
N GLY A 185 -11.76 1.49 -6.93
CA GLY A 185 -12.12 1.66 -5.53
C GLY A 185 -10.96 2.00 -4.61
N HIS A 186 -11.28 2.25 -3.35
CA HIS A 186 -10.32 2.51 -2.27
C HIS A 186 -10.30 1.32 -1.32
N VAL A 187 -9.12 0.95 -0.83
CA VAL A 187 -8.92 -0.21 0.02
C VAL A 187 -8.43 0.25 1.39
N PHE A 188 -9.13 -0.21 2.42
CA PHE A 188 -8.85 0.09 3.81
C PHE A 188 -8.49 -1.18 4.56
N LYS A 189 -7.52 -1.10 5.47
CA LYS A 189 -7.38 -2.04 6.57
C LYS A 189 -8.35 -1.61 7.66
N VAL A 190 -9.29 -2.48 8.02
CA VAL A 190 -10.27 -2.21 9.09
C VAL A 190 -10.18 -3.27 10.17
N LYS A 191 -10.27 -2.85 11.43
CA LYS A 191 -10.29 -3.72 12.60
C LYS A 191 -11.71 -3.81 13.14
N ILE A 192 -12.39 -4.91 12.85
CA ILE A 192 -13.78 -5.14 13.25
C ILE A 192 -13.81 -5.62 14.70
N ALA A 193 -14.69 -5.04 15.52
CA ALA A 193 -14.87 -5.41 16.93
C ALA A 193 -15.37 -6.86 17.12
N LYS A 194 -15.18 -7.43 18.31
CA LYS A 194 -15.71 -8.76 18.66
C LYS A 194 -17.24 -8.82 18.48
N GLY A 195 -17.77 -9.93 17.98
CA GLY A 195 -19.21 -10.12 17.79
C GLY A 195 -19.81 -9.46 16.55
N HIS A 196 -19.00 -8.83 15.70
CA HIS A 196 -19.47 -8.04 14.54
C HIS A 196 -19.11 -8.62 13.17
N LEU A 197 -18.48 -9.78 13.13
CA LEU A 197 -18.23 -10.56 11.93
C LEU A 197 -18.69 -12.00 12.17
N ILE A 198 -19.73 -12.44 11.46
CA ILE A 198 -20.33 -13.77 11.61
C ILE A 198 -19.92 -14.67 10.45
N ASP A 199 -19.45 -15.87 10.75
CA ASP A 199 -19.31 -16.95 9.77
C ASP A 199 -20.61 -17.77 9.72
N PRO A 200 -21.40 -17.74 8.62
CA PRO A 200 -22.66 -18.46 8.55
C PRO A 200 -22.47 -19.98 8.43
N VAL A 201 -21.29 -20.46 8.04
CA VAL A 201 -21.00 -21.90 7.94
C VAL A 201 -20.80 -22.48 9.34
N GLN A 202 -20.12 -21.74 10.22
CA GLN A 202 -19.92 -22.12 11.61
C GLN A 202 -21.02 -21.62 12.55
N GLY A 203 -21.82 -20.64 12.10
CA GLY A 203 -22.84 -19.98 12.90
C GLY A 203 -22.28 -19.14 14.04
N THR A 204 -20.98 -18.84 14.04
CA THR A 204 -20.28 -18.18 15.15
C THR A 204 -19.78 -16.80 14.78
N ALA A 205 -19.90 -15.86 15.72
CA ALA A 205 -19.32 -14.54 15.61
C ALA A 205 -17.85 -14.54 16.03
N ASN A 206 -17.07 -13.60 15.52
CA ASN A 206 -15.67 -13.44 15.89
C ASN A 206 -15.50 -13.18 17.40
N LEU A 207 -14.76 -14.06 18.09
CA LEU A 207 -14.53 -13.97 19.54
C LEU A 207 -13.60 -12.82 19.94
N GLN A 208 -12.73 -12.39 19.02
CA GLN A 208 -11.76 -11.32 19.20
C GLN A 208 -11.85 -10.32 18.04
N PRO A 209 -11.36 -9.08 18.21
CA PRO A 209 -11.25 -8.16 17.10
C PRO A 209 -10.46 -8.76 15.94
N VAL A 210 -10.94 -8.55 14.71
CA VAL A 210 -10.35 -9.15 13.51
C VAL A 210 -9.98 -8.07 12.50
N GLU A 211 -8.80 -8.19 11.91
CA GLU A 211 -8.33 -7.30 10.85
C GLU A 211 -8.73 -7.86 9.48
N VAL A 212 -9.38 -7.04 8.68
CA VAL A 212 -9.82 -7.39 7.32
C VAL A 212 -9.50 -6.26 6.35
N ALA A 213 -9.45 -6.58 5.06
CA ALA A 213 -9.43 -5.58 3.99
C ALA A 213 -10.87 -5.21 3.62
N ARG A 214 -11.17 -3.92 3.52
CA ARG A 214 -12.44 -3.38 3.01
C ARG A 214 -12.17 -2.61 1.72
N LYS A 215 -12.76 -3.03 0.60
CA LYS A 215 -12.68 -2.29 -0.68
C LYS A 215 -13.99 -1.56 -0.92
N ASP A 216 -13.92 -0.24 -0.99
CA ASP A 216 -15.05 0.65 -1.24
C ASP A 216 -15.13 1.04 -2.71
N TYR A 217 -16.32 0.88 -3.27
CA TYR A 217 -16.72 1.27 -4.61
C TYR A 217 -17.67 2.44 -4.52
N TYR A 218 -17.40 3.49 -5.27
CA TYR A 218 -18.26 4.67 -5.34
C TYR A 218 -19.16 4.55 -6.57
N VAL A 219 -20.45 4.33 -6.33
CA VAL A 219 -21.49 4.27 -7.36
C VAL A 219 -21.66 5.68 -7.95
N SER A 220 -21.61 5.78 -9.26
CA SER A 220 -21.87 7.02 -10.00
C SER A 220 -22.62 6.73 -11.29
N ASP A 221 -23.17 7.77 -11.93
CA ASP A 221 -23.76 7.63 -13.27
C ASP A 221 -22.77 7.07 -14.30
N LYS A 222 -21.46 7.10 -14.03
CA LYS A 222 -20.41 6.59 -14.93
C LYS A 222 -19.87 5.21 -14.54
N PHE A 223 -20.12 4.75 -13.32
CA PHE A 223 -19.59 3.49 -12.80
C PHE A 223 -20.58 2.83 -11.85
N ASP A 224 -21.05 1.65 -12.22
CA ASP A 224 -21.94 0.82 -11.42
C ASP A 224 -21.18 -0.44 -10.96
N PRO A 225 -20.94 -0.61 -9.64
CA PRO A 225 -20.25 -1.78 -9.11
C PRO A 225 -21.12 -3.06 -9.10
N ALA A 226 -22.39 -2.99 -9.56
CA ALA A 226 -23.29 -4.15 -9.62
C ALA A 226 -22.63 -5.37 -10.30
N GLY A 227 -21.87 -5.17 -11.38
CA GLY A 227 -21.19 -6.25 -12.07
C GLY A 227 -20.15 -7.00 -11.21
N GLU A 228 -19.28 -6.28 -10.49
CA GLU A 228 -18.28 -6.91 -9.61
C GLU A 228 -18.94 -7.54 -8.38
N ARG A 229 -19.95 -6.85 -7.82
CA ARG A 229 -20.77 -7.38 -6.72
C ARG A 229 -21.39 -8.73 -7.10
N GLU A 230 -22.08 -8.80 -8.23
CA GLU A 230 -22.77 -10.03 -8.69
C GLU A 230 -21.78 -11.14 -9.03
N ILE A 231 -20.63 -10.80 -9.62
CA ILE A 231 -19.53 -11.76 -9.84
C ILE A 231 -19.06 -12.32 -8.50
N MET A 232 -18.81 -11.48 -7.50
CA MET A 232 -18.38 -11.95 -6.18
C MET A 232 -19.47 -12.77 -5.47
N GLU A 233 -20.75 -12.41 -5.64
CA GLU A 233 -21.88 -13.22 -5.16
C GLU A 233 -21.93 -14.58 -5.85
N MET A 234 -21.67 -14.66 -7.16
CA MET A 234 -21.61 -15.92 -7.90
C MET A 234 -20.38 -16.76 -7.56
N ILE A 235 -19.18 -16.15 -7.42
CA ILE A 235 -17.97 -16.86 -6.95
C ILE A 235 -18.28 -17.48 -5.59
N ARG A 236 -18.88 -16.70 -4.69
CA ARG A 236 -19.29 -17.18 -3.37
C ARG A 236 -20.31 -18.32 -3.44
N ALA A 237 -21.35 -18.16 -4.26
CA ALA A 237 -22.40 -19.19 -4.40
C ALA A 237 -21.91 -20.44 -5.14
N SER A 238 -20.77 -20.34 -5.83
CA SER A 238 -20.17 -21.47 -6.52
C SER A 238 -19.29 -22.32 -5.61
N SER A 239 -18.76 -23.43 -6.12
CA SER A 239 -17.72 -24.23 -5.46
C SER A 239 -16.41 -23.46 -5.17
N ALA A 240 -16.25 -22.19 -5.58
CA ALA A 240 -14.99 -21.46 -5.44
C ALA A 240 -14.51 -21.20 -4.01
N TRP A 241 -15.39 -21.28 -3.01
CA TRP A 241 -14.97 -21.21 -1.60
C TRP A 241 -14.05 -22.37 -1.19
N GLU A 242 -14.07 -23.48 -1.95
CA GLU A 242 -13.22 -24.67 -1.75
C GLU A 242 -11.79 -24.46 -2.28
N CYS A 243 -11.58 -23.49 -3.18
CA CYS A 243 -10.28 -23.26 -3.78
C CYS A 243 -9.41 -22.31 -2.93
N PRO A 244 -8.27 -22.77 -2.38
CA PRO A 244 -7.42 -21.95 -1.51
C PRO A 244 -6.72 -20.79 -2.25
N ASN A 245 -6.64 -20.85 -3.58
CA ASN A 245 -5.94 -19.89 -4.44
C ASN A 245 -6.88 -18.82 -5.04
N ILE A 246 -8.12 -18.73 -4.58
CA ILE A 246 -9.07 -17.67 -4.95
C ILE A 246 -9.38 -16.83 -3.70
N LEU A 247 -9.41 -15.50 -3.85
CA LEU A 247 -9.70 -14.60 -2.74
C LEU A 247 -11.16 -14.76 -2.28
N LYS A 248 -11.35 -14.96 -0.97
CA LYS A 248 -12.67 -15.16 -0.35
C LYS A 248 -13.37 -13.82 -0.10
N ASN A 249 -14.68 -13.79 -0.31
CA ASN A 249 -15.55 -12.71 0.13
C ASN A 249 -15.99 -12.96 1.59
N MET A 250 -15.65 -12.05 2.51
CA MET A 250 -16.02 -12.11 3.92
C MET A 250 -17.31 -11.36 4.29
N GLY A 251 -17.98 -10.76 3.32
CA GLY A 251 -19.20 -9.99 3.53
C GLY A 251 -19.22 -8.76 2.63
N SER A 252 -20.42 -8.20 2.46
CA SER A 252 -20.63 -7.00 1.66
C SER A 252 -21.56 -6.04 2.40
N LEU A 253 -21.32 -4.74 2.23
CA LEU A 253 -22.12 -3.68 2.83
C LEU A 253 -22.45 -2.63 1.77
N ALA A 254 -23.73 -2.37 1.54
CA ALA A 254 -24.18 -1.26 0.71
C ALA A 254 -24.70 -0.14 1.60
N PHE A 255 -24.13 1.07 1.47
CA PHE A 255 -24.57 2.28 2.17
C PHE A 255 -25.19 3.26 1.17
N GLY A 256 -26.47 3.58 1.39
CA GLY A 256 -27.25 4.44 0.52
C GLY A 256 -27.23 3.95 -0.94
N SER A 257 -27.29 4.90 -1.88
CA SER A 257 -27.18 4.63 -3.32
C SER A 257 -25.78 4.81 -3.89
N THR A 258 -24.77 5.15 -3.05
CA THR A 258 -23.50 5.71 -3.52
C THR A 258 -22.25 4.92 -3.13
N VAL A 259 -22.31 4.04 -2.12
CA VAL A 259 -21.13 3.27 -1.70
C VAL A 259 -21.45 1.81 -1.49
N TYR A 260 -20.62 0.95 -2.07
CA TYR A 260 -20.62 -0.49 -1.83
C TYR A 260 -19.25 -0.89 -1.28
N SER A 261 -19.21 -1.65 -0.20
CA SER A 261 -18.01 -2.12 0.47
C SER A 261 -17.94 -3.64 0.43
N LEU A 262 -16.80 -4.18 0.01
CA LEU A 262 -16.49 -5.59 -0.01
C LEU A 262 -15.43 -5.92 1.06
N PHE A 263 -15.72 -6.87 1.95
CA PHE A 263 -14.79 -7.31 2.99
C PHE A 263 -14.07 -8.58 2.55
N MET A 264 -12.76 -8.63 2.76
CA MET A 264 -11.88 -9.73 2.32
C MET A 264 -10.82 -10.00 3.39
N PRO A 265 -10.23 -11.21 3.43
CA PRO A 265 -9.09 -11.47 4.31
C PRO A 265 -7.97 -10.48 4.03
N LEU A 266 -7.33 -9.95 5.08
CA LEU A 266 -6.23 -9.01 4.93
C LEU A 266 -4.97 -9.75 4.43
N ALA A 267 -4.49 -9.38 3.26
CA ALA A 267 -3.25 -9.90 2.70
C ALA A 267 -2.02 -9.23 3.33
N ILE A 268 -0.86 -9.88 3.26
CA ILE A 268 0.43 -9.26 3.62
C ILE A 268 0.73 -8.14 2.62
N CYS A 269 0.66 -8.46 1.34
CA CYS A 269 0.87 -7.56 0.21
C CYS A 269 0.40 -8.25 -1.08
N ASP A 270 0.43 -7.52 -2.20
CA ASP A 270 0.32 -8.11 -3.53
C ASP A 270 1.69 -8.57 -4.07
N LEU A 271 1.71 -9.43 -5.10
CA LEU A 271 2.93 -10.00 -5.66
C LEU A 271 3.84 -8.93 -6.30
N ARG A 272 3.30 -7.81 -6.78
CA ARG A 272 4.14 -6.70 -7.26
C ARG A 272 4.86 -6.04 -6.09
N ALA A 273 4.14 -5.67 -5.04
CA ALA A 273 4.73 -5.08 -3.82
C ALA A 273 5.74 -6.05 -3.18
N TYR A 274 5.45 -7.34 -3.16
CA TYR A 274 6.39 -8.38 -2.74
C TYR A 274 7.72 -8.29 -3.49
N MET A 275 7.70 -8.33 -4.82
CA MET A 275 8.93 -8.33 -5.64
C MET A 275 9.66 -6.98 -5.68
N MET A 276 8.92 -5.87 -5.55
CA MET A 276 9.46 -4.54 -5.83
C MET A 276 9.82 -3.74 -4.58
N GLU A 277 9.14 -4.02 -3.45
CA GLU A 277 9.19 -3.18 -2.25
C GLU A 277 9.63 -3.99 -1.03
N HIS A 278 9.01 -5.14 -0.76
CA HIS A 278 9.27 -5.91 0.46
C HIS A 278 10.44 -6.89 0.35
N HIS A 279 10.62 -7.51 -0.82
CA HIS A 279 11.69 -8.46 -1.10
C HIS A 279 12.43 -8.05 -2.39
N PRO A 280 13.15 -6.91 -2.40
CA PRO A 280 13.77 -6.42 -3.62
C PRO A 280 14.97 -7.25 -4.09
N THR A 281 15.53 -8.09 -3.22
CA THR A 281 16.64 -8.99 -3.56
C THR A 281 16.12 -10.30 -4.14
N ARG A 282 16.94 -10.97 -4.96
CA ARG A 282 16.61 -12.32 -5.44
C ARG A 282 16.45 -13.30 -4.26
N PRO A 283 15.69 -14.40 -4.43
CA PRO A 283 15.69 -15.51 -3.49
C PRO A 283 17.11 -16.05 -3.26
N ASN A 284 17.51 -16.15 -2.00
CA ASN A 284 18.87 -16.47 -1.58
C ASN A 284 19.09 -17.98 -1.42
N SER A 285 18.03 -18.78 -1.31
CA SER A 285 18.11 -20.23 -1.11
C SER A 285 17.27 -21.02 -2.11
N ILE A 286 17.55 -22.32 -2.21
CA ILE A 286 16.77 -23.25 -3.02
C ILE A 286 15.35 -23.42 -2.46
N GLU A 287 15.21 -23.41 -1.14
CA GLU A 287 13.92 -23.51 -0.43
C GLU A 287 13.02 -22.31 -0.73
N GLU A 288 13.57 -21.10 -0.79
CA GLU A 288 12.81 -19.91 -1.18
C GLU A 288 12.31 -20.00 -2.63
N LYS A 289 13.16 -20.53 -3.54
CA LYS A 289 12.76 -20.79 -4.94
C LYS A 289 11.66 -21.86 -5.01
N ILE A 290 11.79 -22.95 -4.26
CA ILE A 290 10.79 -24.01 -4.14
C ILE A 290 9.45 -23.43 -3.66
N ASP A 291 9.46 -22.54 -2.66
CA ASP A 291 8.24 -21.92 -2.13
C ASP A 291 7.54 -21.02 -3.16
N ILE A 292 8.33 -20.24 -3.92
CA ILE A 292 7.81 -19.40 -5.01
C ILE A 292 7.17 -20.25 -6.10
N ILE A 293 7.83 -21.33 -6.55
CA ILE A 293 7.29 -22.22 -7.58
C ILE A 293 6.03 -22.95 -7.07
N ARG A 294 6.00 -23.36 -5.80
CA ARG A 294 4.81 -23.93 -5.17
C ARG A 294 3.63 -22.96 -5.18
N CYS A 295 3.86 -21.70 -4.83
CA CYS A 295 2.82 -20.68 -4.85
C CYS A 295 2.33 -20.39 -6.28
N ALA A 296 3.24 -20.32 -7.25
CA ALA A 296 2.91 -20.19 -8.67
C ALA A 296 2.09 -21.38 -9.20
N MET A 297 2.40 -22.60 -8.76
CA MET A 297 1.61 -23.79 -9.08
C MET A 297 0.19 -23.68 -8.53
N GLY A 298 0.03 -23.23 -7.28
CA GLY A 298 -1.28 -22.94 -6.70
C GLY A 298 -2.07 -21.89 -7.49
N LEU A 299 -1.40 -20.83 -7.95
CA LEU A 299 -2.01 -19.80 -8.80
C LEU A 299 -2.55 -20.39 -10.12
N ALA A 300 -1.78 -21.26 -10.78
CA ALA A 300 -2.24 -21.95 -11.99
C ALA A 300 -3.43 -22.88 -11.71
N GLY A 301 -3.41 -23.59 -10.58
CA GLY A 301 -4.55 -24.39 -10.11
C GLY A 301 -5.80 -23.55 -9.84
N GLY A 302 -5.66 -22.40 -9.20
CA GLY A 302 -6.76 -21.44 -8.99
C GLY A 302 -7.34 -20.92 -10.31
N LEU A 303 -6.49 -20.62 -11.29
CA LEU A 303 -6.97 -20.20 -12.60
C LEU A 303 -7.69 -21.33 -13.35
N HIS A 304 -7.18 -22.56 -13.28
CA HIS A 304 -7.85 -23.73 -13.83
C HIS A 304 -9.23 -23.92 -13.20
N PHE A 305 -9.32 -23.76 -11.87
CA PHE A 305 -10.55 -23.84 -11.12
C PHE A 305 -11.60 -22.85 -11.66
N LEU A 306 -11.24 -21.57 -11.80
CA LEU A 306 -12.13 -20.53 -12.36
C LEU A 306 -12.63 -20.88 -13.78
N HIS A 307 -11.81 -21.58 -14.56
CA HIS A 307 -12.11 -21.86 -15.96
C HIS A 307 -12.94 -23.14 -16.18
N HIS A 308 -12.86 -24.12 -15.28
CA HIS A 308 -13.38 -25.47 -15.55
C HIS A 308 -14.06 -26.16 -14.36
N GLU A 309 -13.81 -25.76 -13.10
CA GLU A 309 -14.28 -26.49 -11.92
C GLU A 309 -15.39 -25.76 -11.14
N MET A 310 -15.61 -24.47 -11.44
CA MET A 310 -16.69 -23.71 -10.83
C MET A 310 -18.06 -24.29 -11.22
N ARG A 311 -18.90 -24.52 -10.22
CA ARG A 311 -20.30 -24.94 -10.39
C ARG A 311 -21.23 -24.05 -9.62
N THR A 312 -22.41 -23.75 -10.18
CA THR A 312 -23.48 -23.06 -9.45
C THR A 312 -24.11 -23.98 -8.38
N PRO A 313 -24.91 -23.45 -7.42
CA PRO A 313 -25.65 -24.29 -6.47
C PRO A 313 -26.59 -25.31 -7.15
N LYS A 314 -27.01 -25.04 -8.38
CA LYS A 314 -27.82 -25.92 -9.21
C LYS A 314 -26.99 -26.95 -9.99
N MET A 315 -25.69 -27.07 -9.69
CA MET A 315 -24.73 -27.95 -10.35
C MET A 315 -24.50 -27.66 -11.85
N GLU A 316 -24.84 -26.45 -12.33
CA GLU A 316 -24.49 -26.01 -13.69
C GLU A 316 -23.01 -25.57 -13.74
N ASP A 317 -22.29 -25.96 -14.80
CA ASP A 317 -20.90 -25.55 -15.02
C ASP A 317 -20.81 -24.04 -15.29
N LEU A 318 -19.95 -23.38 -14.53
CA LEU A 318 -19.71 -21.95 -14.57
C LEU A 318 -18.26 -21.70 -15.00
N VAL A 319 -18.06 -20.73 -15.87
CA VAL A 319 -16.73 -20.31 -16.33
C VAL A 319 -16.55 -18.85 -15.98
N CYS A 320 -15.48 -18.55 -15.26
CA CYS A 320 -15.09 -17.19 -14.91
C CYS A 320 -13.80 -16.80 -15.65
N TYR A 321 -13.88 -15.82 -16.55
CA TYR A 321 -12.70 -15.21 -17.15
C TYR A 321 -12.26 -14.03 -16.30
N HIS A 322 -11.00 -14.00 -15.86
CA HIS A 322 -10.50 -12.96 -14.96
C HIS A 322 -10.28 -11.62 -15.69
N MET A 323 -9.71 -11.67 -16.89
CA MET A 323 -9.46 -10.58 -17.84
C MET A 323 -8.48 -9.46 -17.41
N ASP A 324 -8.08 -9.40 -16.15
CA ASP A 324 -7.06 -8.46 -15.65
C ASP A 324 -6.06 -9.14 -14.71
N LEU A 325 -5.56 -10.32 -15.09
CA LEU A 325 -4.59 -11.05 -14.26
C LEU A 325 -3.19 -10.42 -14.39
N LYS A 326 -2.65 -9.93 -13.28
CA LYS A 326 -1.35 -9.24 -13.19
C LYS A 326 -0.78 -9.36 -11.77
N PRO A 327 0.51 -9.05 -11.54
CA PRO A 327 1.11 -9.21 -10.22
C PRO A 327 0.42 -8.42 -9.10
N SER A 328 -0.15 -7.24 -9.38
CA SER A 328 -0.90 -6.47 -8.37
C SER A 328 -2.25 -7.08 -7.97
N ASN A 329 -2.74 -8.04 -8.76
CA ASN A 329 -4.02 -8.72 -8.54
C ASN A 329 -3.82 -10.14 -7.96
N ILE A 330 -2.59 -10.45 -7.54
CA ILE A 330 -2.24 -11.70 -6.85
C ILE A 330 -1.83 -11.34 -5.43
N LEU A 331 -2.65 -11.73 -4.45
CA LEU A 331 -2.44 -11.40 -3.04
C LEU A 331 -1.71 -12.53 -2.31
N ILE A 332 -0.80 -12.16 -1.40
CA ILE A 332 -0.01 -13.10 -0.62
C ILE A 332 -0.56 -13.18 0.81
N PHE A 333 -0.88 -14.40 1.21
CA PHE A 333 -1.30 -14.77 2.56
C PHE A 333 -0.26 -15.68 3.19
N SER A 334 -0.21 -15.70 4.52
CA SER A 334 0.65 -16.59 5.28
C SER A 334 -0.23 -17.43 6.19
N GLU A 335 -0.29 -18.73 5.92
CA GLU A 335 -1.21 -19.65 6.56
C GLU A 335 -0.45 -20.89 7.07
N PRO A 336 -0.85 -21.47 8.22
CA PRO A 336 -0.26 -22.71 8.71
C PRO A 336 -0.64 -23.87 7.79
N GLY A 337 0.36 -24.60 7.29
CA GLY A 337 0.18 -25.86 6.60
C GLY A 337 -0.27 -26.99 7.53
N ALA A 338 -0.64 -28.13 6.96
CA ALA A 338 -1.04 -29.32 7.73
C ALA A 338 0.07 -29.85 8.67
N ASP A 339 1.33 -29.52 8.37
CA ASP A 339 2.50 -29.81 9.20
C ASP A 339 2.80 -28.73 10.25
N GLY A 340 1.90 -27.77 10.44
CA GLY A 340 2.06 -26.64 11.35
C GLY A 340 3.04 -25.56 10.87
N LYS A 341 3.71 -25.76 9.72
CA LYS A 341 4.65 -24.76 9.18
C LYS A 341 3.88 -23.65 8.48
N ILE A 342 4.25 -22.42 8.80
CA ILE A 342 3.71 -21.24 8.14
C ILE A 342 4.21 -21.21 6.69
N ARG A 343 3.31 -21.07 5.73
CA ARG A 343 3.59 -21.08 4.30
C ARG A 343 2.84 -19.98 3.58
N ASN A 344 3.44 -19.44 2.53
CA ASN A 344 2.78 -18.47 1.68
C ASN A 344 1.68 -19.14 0.83
N ILE A 345 0.57 -18.45 0.62
CA ILE A 345 -0.48 -18.87 -0.32
C ILE A 345 -0.82 -17.67 -1.18
N TRP A 346 -0.75 -17.83 -2.49
CA TRP A 346 -1.10 -16.79 -3.45
C TRP A 346 -2.55 -16.96 -3.89
N ARG A 347 -3.32 -15.88 -3.83
CA ARG A 347 -4.73 -15.85 -4.21
C ARG A 347 -4.99 -14.88 -5.35
N ILE A 348 -5.78 -15.32 -6.34
CA ILE A 348 -6.32 -14.46 -7.40
C ILE A 348 -7.36 -13.52 -6.79
N SER A 349 -7.27 -12.24 -7.12
CA SER A 349 -8.11 -11.17 -6.60
C SER A 349 -8.49 -10.16 -7.68
N ASP A 350 -9.40 -9.23 -7.34
CA ASP A 350 -9.85 -8.14 -8.21
C ASP A 350 -10.62 -8.61 -9.46
N PHE A 351 -11.85 -9.05 -9.22
CA PHE A 351 -12.76 -9.56 -10.25
C PHE A 351 -13.57 -8.47 -10.96
N GLY A 352 -13.22 -7.18 -10.80
CA GLY A 352 -13.97 -6.06 -11.38
C GLY A 352 -14.06 -6.06 -12.90
N MET A 353 -13.10 -6.71 -13.56
CA MET A 353 -13.08 -6.89 -15.02
C MET A 353 -13.54 -8.28 -15.47
N SER A 354 -13.89 -9.15 -14.52
CA SER A 354 -14.20 -10.54 -14.81
C SER A 354 -15.51 -10.72 -15.58
N ARG A 355 -15.67 -11.87 -16.22
CA ARG A 355 -16.90 -12.23 -16.93
C ARG A 355 -17.27 -13.67 -16.63
N MET A 356 -18.54 -13.89 -16.35
CA MET A 356 -19.08 -15.22 -16.08
C MET A 356 -19.97 -15.74 -17.20
N LYS A 357 -19.85 -17.02 -17.49
CA LYS A 357 -20.70 -17.74 -18.45
C LYS A 357 -21.13 -19.09 -17.90
N ILE A 358 -22.42 -19.42 -18.06
CA ILE A 358 -22.93 -20.76 -17.77
C ILE A 358 -22.80 -21.60 -19.03
N ARG A 359 -22.19 -22.79 -18.93
CA ARG A 359 -22.14 -23.77 -20.01
C ARG A 359 -23.34 -24.72 -19.86
N ARG A 360 -24.30 -24.64 -20.79
CA ARG A 360 -25.39 -25.63 -20.88
C ARG A 360 -25.07 -26.65 -21.97
N PHE A 361 -24.96 -27.91 -21.60
CA PHE A 361 -24.86 -29.01 -22.56
C PHE A 361 -26.27 -29.38 -23.04
N SER A 362 -26.78 -28.65 -24.03
CA SER A 362 -27.98 -29.05 -24.77
C SER A 362 -27.68 -29.02 -26.27
N GLY A 363 -27.48 -30.19 -26.87
CA GLY A 363 -27.45 -30.35 -28.35
C GLY A 363 -26.11 -30.19 -29.06
N GLY A 364 -24.98 -30.59 -28.47
CA GLY A 364 -23.69 -30.77 -29.19
C GLY A 364 -22.94 -29.49 -29.59
N LEU A 365 -23.58 -28.32 -29.55
CA LEU A 365 -22.95 -27.01 -29.62
C LEU A 365 -23.22 -26.32 -28.29
N GLY A 366 -22.20 -26.16 -27.45
CA GLY A 366 -22.32 -25.47 -26.17
C GLY A 366 -22.71 -24.01 -26.39
N GLU A 367 -23.99 -23.68 -26.27
CA GLU A 367 -24.44 -22.29 -26.18
C GLU A 367 -23.94 -21.72 -24.85
N GLU A 368 -22.87 -20.94 -24.90
CA GLU A 368 -22.45 -20.13 -23.76
C GLU A 368 -23.44 -18.96 -23.59
N LYS A 369 -24.41 -19.10 -22.69
CA LYS A 369 -25.28 -17.98 -22.33
C LYS A 369 -24.48 -17.02 -21.46
N ASN A 370 -24.21 -15.83 -22.01
CA ASN A 370 -23.51 -14.77 -21.31
C ASN A 370 -24.38 -14.27 -20.17
N VAL A 371 -24.04 -14.61 -18.93
CA VAL A 371 -24.82 -14.21 -17.76
C VAL A 371 -24.76 -12.68 -17.60
N ASN A 372 -23.68 -12.03 -18.06
CA ASN A 372 -23.54 -10.55 -18.08
C ASN A 372 -24.68 -9.82 -18.79
N ARG A 373 -25.42 -10.48 -19.71
CA ARG A 373 -26.54 -9.85 -20.44
C ARG A 373 -27.81 -9.72 -19.58
N TRP A 374 -27.90 -10.43 -18.47
CA TRP A 374 -28.93 -10.26 -17.44
C TRP A 374 -28.60 -9.13 -16.46
N PHE A 375 -27.36 -8.64 -16.49
CA PHE A 375 -26.75 -7.81 -15.45
C PHE A 375 -26.42 -6.38 -15.91
N LEU A 376 -26.48 -6.09 -17.22
CA LEU A 376 -26.47 -4.72 -17.75
C LEU A 376 -27.90 -4.20 -17.89
N ARG A 377 -28.52 -3.79 -16.79
CA ARG A 377 -29.77 -3.01 -16.85
C ARG A 377 -29.45 -1.53 -17.11
N ARG A 378 -28.83 -1.22 -18.26
CA ARG A 378 -28.81 0.14 -18.81
C ARG A 378 -29.18 0.14 -20.30
N SER A 379 -30.44 0.55 -20.50
CA SER A 379 -31.02 1.30 -21.60
C SER A 379 -30.55 0.97 -23.02
N GLU A 380 -31.38 0.22 -23.74
CA GLU A 380 -31.39 0.16 -25.20
C GLU A 380 -31.84 1.48 -25.87
N LEU A 381 -32.01 2.59 -25.14
CA LEU A 381 -32.54 3.86 -25.70
C LEU A 381 -31.49 4.90 -26.11
N ASP A 382 -30.19 4.72 -25.83
CA ASP A 382 -29.14 5.69 -26.23
C ASP A 382 -28.33 5.28 -27.46
N VAL A 383 -28.91 4.47 -28.36
CA VAL A 383 -28.37 4.29 -29.72
C VAL A 383 -28.81 5.48 -30.57
N LYS A 384 -28.18 6.65 -30.41
CA LYS A 384 -28.26 7.72 -31.42
C LYS A 384 -27.22 8.83 -31.36
N ASP A 385 -26.22 8.78 -30.49
CA ASP A 385 -25.12 9.74 -30.51
C ASP A 385 -23.74 9.09 -30.76
N PRO A 386 -23.23 9.15 -32.01
CA PRO A 386 -21.89 8.66 -32.35
C PRO A 386 -20.76 9.41 -31.62
N SER A 387 -21.04 10.57 -31.04
CA SER A 387 -20.04 11.40 -30.35
C SER A 387 -19.89 11.10 -28.85
N LEU A 388 -20.83 10.36 -28.24
CA LEU A 388 -20.74 9.88 -26.85
C LEU A 388 -20.13 8.46 -26.73
N SER A 389 -19.80 7.82 -27.86
CA SER A 389 -19.08 6.54 -27.94
C SER A 389 -17.59 6.64 -27.51
N GLY A 390 -17.07 7.85 -27.30
CA GLY A 390 -15.66 8.11 -27.00
C GLY A 390 -15.17 7.71 -25.60
N THR A 391 -16.05 7.36 -24.67
CA THR A 391 -15.66 7.12 -23.25
C THR A 391 -15.51 5.65 -22.85
N LEU A 392 -15.73 4.69 -23.76
CA LEU A 392 -15.73 3.25 -23.45
C LEU A 392 -14.58 2.42 -24.09
N ASN A 393 -13.54 3.07 -24.62
CA ASN A 393 -12.38 2.41 -25.24
C ASN A 393 -11.01 2.75 -24.60
N ARG A 394 -10.94 2.94 -23.28
CA ARG A 394 -9.68 2.68 -22.53
C ARG A 394 -9.52 1.21 -22.13
N ARG A 395 -10.12 0.29 -22.91
CA ARG A 395 -10.20 -1.15 -22.64
C ARG A 395 -8.98 -1.96 -23.13
N ALA A 396 -7.95 -1.30 -23.69
CA ALA A 396 -6.91 -1.96 -24.49
C ALA A 396 -5.45 -1.64 -24.06
N GLU A 397 -5.23 -1.07 -22.88
CA GLU A 397 -3.88 -0.72 -22.41
C GLU A 397 -3.54 -1.45 -21.11
N GLY A 398 -2.75 -2.52 -21.22
CA GLY A 398 -2.23 -3.26 -20.08
C GLY A 398 -1.07 -4.17 -20.48
N THR A 399 0.00 -4.16 -19.70
CA THR A 399 1.24 -4.91 -19.97
C THR A 399 1.01 -6.41 -20.16
N TYR A 400 0.10 -6.98 -19.36
CA TYR A 400 -0.15 -8.41 -19.28
C TYR A 400 -1.30 -8.88 -20.18
N LEU A 401 -1.99 -7.97 -20.87
CA LEU A 401 -3.14 -8.31 -21.71
C LEU A 401 -2.72 -9.16 -22.91
N ALA A 402 -3.60 -10.09 -23.28
CA ALA A 402 -3.41 -10.94 -24.44
C ALA A 402 -3.59 -10.15 -25.76
N PRO A 403 -2.96 -10.58 -26.86
CA PRO A 403 -3.04 -9.90 -28.17
C PRO A 403 -4.47 -9.63 -28.65
N GLU A 404 -5.39 -10.57 -28.39
CA GLU A 404 -6.79 -10.46 -28.77
C GLU A 404 -7.58 -9.39 -27.99
N ALA A 405 -7.05 -8.88 -26.87
CA ALA A 405 -7.68 -7.79 -26.12
C ALA A 405 -7.76 -6.48 -26.93
N GLU A 406 -6.86 -6.31 -27.91
CA GLU A 406 -6.85 -5.17 -28.82
C GLU A 406 -7.68 -5.40 -30.10
N SER A 407 -8.16 -6.62 -30.32
CA SER A 407 -9.04 -6.93 -31.45
C SER A 407 -10.45 -6.44 -31.13
N GLY A 408 -11.09 -5.73 -32.06
CA GLY A 408 -12.48 -5.25 -31.88
C GLY A 408 -13.51 -6.38 -31.76
N ASP A 409 -13.06 -7.63 -31.93
CA ASP A 409 -13.87 -8.82 -31.81
C ASP A 409 -13.90 -9.33 -30.36
N ARG A 410 -15.07 -9.80 -29.89
CA ARG A 410 -15.32 -10.13 -28.47
C ARG A 410 -14.78 -11.52 -28.10
N SER A 411 -13.56 -11.83 -28.49
CA SER A 411 -12.97 -13.18 -28.50
C SER A 411 -12.21 -13.57 -27.23
N MET A 412 -12.03 -12.66 -26.26
CA MET A 412 -11.34 -12.98 -25.00
C MET A 412 -12.02 -14.13 -24.24
N LYS A 413 -11.24 -15.16 -23.92
CA LYS A 413 -11.68 -16.44 -23.34
C LYS A 413 -10.66 -16.92 -22.29
N THR A 414 -10.78 -18.16 -21.83
CA THR A 414 -9.86 -18.78 -20.85
C THR A 414 -8.39 -18.65 -21.27
N LYS A 415 -8.10 -18.79 -22.56
CA LYS A 415 -6.74 -18.69 -23.13
C LYS A 415 -6.14 -17.28 -23.05
N SER A 416 -6.96 -16.24 -22.88
CA SER A 416 -6.51 -14.86 -22.65
C SER A 416 -5.95 -14.69 -21.25
N ASP A 417 -6.58 -15.30 -20.25
CA ASP A 417 -6.06 -15.33 -18.88
C ASP A 417 -4.79 -16.18 -18.80
N VAL A 418 -4.70 -17.28 -19.55
CA VAL A 418 -3.50 -18.13 -19.61
C VAL A 418 -2.30 -17.37 -20.18
N TRP A 419 -2.49 -16.52 -21.21
CA TRP A 419 -1.46 -15.61 -21.67
C TRP A 419 -0.98 -14.67 -20.55
N SER A 420 -1.93 -14.08 -19.83
CA SER A 420 -1.64 -13.16 -18.72
C SER A 420 -0.86 -13.86 -17.60
N LEU A 421 -1.24 -15.09 -17.26
CA LEU A 421 -0.51 -15.96 -16.34
C LEU A 421 0.92 -16.25 -16.85
N GLY A 422 1.08 -16.57 -18.13
CA GLY A 422 2.40 -16.76 -18.75
C GLY A 422 3.30 -15.52 -18.64
N CYS A 423 2.73 -14.33 -18.81
CA CYS A 423 3.44 -13.07 -18.62
C CYS A 423 3.88 -12.89 -17.15
N VAL A 424 3.00 -13.17 -16.18
CA VAL A 424 3.33 -13.13 -14.75
C VAL A 424 4.46 -14.12 -14.41
N LEU A 425 4.35 -15.37 -14.87
CA LEU A 425 5.35 -16.41 -14.64
C LEU A 425 6.70 -16.05 -15.27
N SER A 426 6.68 -15.45 -16.46
CA SER A 426 7.89 -14.96 -17.11
C SER A 426 8.57 -13.84 -16.30
N VAL A 427 7.81 -12.91 -15.71
CA VAL A 427 8.37 -11.87 -14.81
C VAL A 427 8.89 -12.50 -13.52
N LEU A 428 8.20 -13.50 -13.00
CA LEU A 428 8.60 -14.19 -11.77
C LEU A 428 9.95 -14.88 -11.90
N PHE A 429 10.25 -15.51 -13.05
CA PHE A 429 11.58 -16.10 -13.29
C PHE A 429 12.68 -15.04 -13.40
N ALA A 430 12.39 -13.86 -13.98
CA ALA A 430 13.33 -12.74 -13.96
C ALA A 430 13.59 -12.24 -12.52
N TYR A 431 12.56 -12.21 -11.68
CA TYR A 431 12.68 -11.90 -10.26
C TYR A 431 13.48 -12.96 -9.49
N MET A 432 13.24 -14.25 -9.75
CA MET A 432 13.99 -15.34 -9.06
C MET A 432 15.49 -15.31 -9.36
N GLU A 433 15.88 -14.75 -10.51
CA GLU A 433 17.28 -14.65 -10.93
C GLU A 433 18.00 -13.44 -10.30
N GLU A 434 17.34 -12.27 -10.27
CA GLU A 434 17.99 -10.97 -9.96
C GLU A 434 17.17 -10.04 -9.04
N GLY A 435 16.07 -10.53 -8.49
CA GLY A 435 15.16 -9.74 -7.67
C GLY A 435 14.51 -8.62 -8.47
N ARG A 436 14.32 -7.48 -7.81
CA ARG A 436 13.73 -6.27 -8.39
C ARG A 436 14.41 -5.83 -9.68
N GLN A 437 15.74 -5.92 -9.75
CA GLN A 437 16.49 -5.46 -10.92
C GLN A 437 16.19 -6.30 -12.16
N GLY A 438 15.99 -7.62 -12.00
CA GLY A 438 15.56 -8.49 -13.08
C GLY A 438 14.19 -8.09 -13.65
N VAL A 439 13.26 -7.72 -12.78
CA VAL A 439 11.92 -7.24 -13.17
C VAL A 439 12.01 -5.92 -13.94
N VAL A 440 12.75 -4.94 -13.41
CA VAL A 440 12.92 -3.61 -14.03
C VAL A 440 13.61 -3.73 -15.38
N ARG A 441 14.71 -4.48 -15.45
CA ARG A 441 15.44 -4.69 -16.70
C ARG A 441 14.54 -5.34 -17.75
N TYR A 442 13.78 -6.36 -17.36
CA TYR A 442 12.90 -7.05 -18.30
C TYR A 442 11.81 -6.13 -18.85
N ALA A 443 11.23 -5.25 -18.01
CA ALA A 443 10.32 -4.20 -18.47
C ALA A 443 10.98 -3.22 -19.44
N ASN A 444 12.20 -2.77 -19.14
CA ASN A 444 12.96 -1.86 -20.00
C ASN A 444 13.31 -2.50 -21.35
N GLU A 445 13.68 -3.78 -21.39
CA GLU A 445 13.95 -4.49 -22.64
C GLU A 445 12.70 -4.59 -23.51
N ARG A 446 11.52 -4.86 -22.92
CA ARG A 446 10.26 -4.87 -23.66
C ARG A 446 9.91 -3.49 -24.24
N LEU A 447 10.21 -2.41 -23.51
CA LEU A 447 10.00 -1.03 -23.97
C LEU A 447 10.85 -0.68 -25.18
N LYS A 448 12.12 -1.11 -25.22
CA LYS A 448 13.05 -0.83 -26.33
C LYS A 448 12.62 -1.46 -27.65
N CYS A 449 11.88 -2.57 -27.62
CA CYS A 449 11.48 -3.31 -28.82
C CYS A 449 10.19 -2.82 -29.48
N ASN A 450 9.59 -1.71 -29.01
CA ASN A 450 8.39 -1.11 -29.59
C ASN A 450 8.75 0.09 -30.49
N GLU A 451 8.84 -0.15 -31.81
CA GLU A 451 9.24 0.85 -32.82
C GLU A 451 8.20 1.97 -33.04
N VAL A 452 6.95 1.80 -32.57
CA VAL A 452 5.89 2.81 -32.67
C VAL A 452 5.09 2.84 -31.36
N GLY A 453 5.33 3.85 -30.52
CA GLY A 453 4.65 4.02 -29.23
C GLY A 453 5.22 3.12 -28.13
N ALA A 454 6.19 3.63 -27.36
CA ALA A 454 6.87 2.92 -26.29
C ALA A 454 5.90 2.48 -25.18
N SER A 455 5.41 1.24 -25.24
CA SER A 455 4.59 0.62 -24.20
C SER A 455 5.25 -0.66 -23.69
N ASP A 456 5.23 -0.90 -22.38
CA ASP A 456 5.76 -2.14 -21.79
C ASP A 456 4.73 -3.25 -22.04
N LYS A 457 4.77 -3.88 -23.22
CA LYS A 457 3.85 -4.94 -23.63
C LYS A 457 4.60 -6.20 -24.02
N PHE A 458 3.98 -7.36 -23.73
CA PHE A 458 4.46 -8.68 -24.17
C PHE A 458 4.15 -8.97 -25.65
N VAL A 459 3.45 -8.06 -26.32
CA VAL A 459 3.10 -8.14 -27.73
C VAL A 459 3.57 -6.88 -28.45
N VAL A 460 4.04 -7.04 -29.68
CA VAL A 460 4.45 -5.93 -30.55
C VAL A 460 3.75 -6.07 -31.90
N ARG A 461 3.33 -4.94 -32.48
CA ARG A 461 2.78 -4.89 -33.84
C ARG A 461 3.92 -4.64 -34.81
N GLY A 462 4.20 -5.61 -35.69
CA GLY A 462 5.17 -5.44 -36.77
C GLY A 462 4.48 -5.29 -38.13
N PHE A 463 5.27 -4.97 -39.17
CA PHE A 463 4.81 -4.90 -40.56
C PHE A 463 4.13 -6.18 -41.07
N ARG A 464 4.50 -7.35 -40.53
CA ARG A 464 3.93 -8.67 -40.88
C ARG A 464 2.82 -9.12 -39.94
N GLY A 465 2.29 -8.22 -39.11
CA GLY A 465 1.27 -8.52 -38.11
C GLY A 465 1.80 -8.59 -36.68
N THR A 466 0.92 -9.02 -35.78
CA THR A 466 1.16 -9.09 -34.34
C THR A 466 2.09 -10.25 -33.99
N LYS A 467 3.15 -10.00 -33.22
CA LYS A 467 4.12 -11.01 -32.77
C LYS A 467 4.46 -10.84 -31.28
N PRO A 468 4.97 -11.88 -30.60
CA PRO A 468 5.45 -11.72 -29.23
C PRO A 468 6.62 -10.74 -29.19
N ASN A 469 6.76 -10.02 -28.10
CA ASN A 469 7.88 -9.08 -27.94
C ASN A 469 9.22 -9.84 -27.94
N PRO A 470 10.19 -9.50 -28.82
CA PRO A 470 11.48 -10.19 -28.90
C PRO A 470 12.27 -10.19 -27.58
N ALA A 471 12.00 -9.22 -26.69
CA ALA A 471 12.59 -9.17 -25.36
C ALA A 471 12.24 -10.40 -24.51
N ILE A 472 11.16 -11.12 -24.81
CA ILE A 472 10.76 -12.36 -24.13
C ILE A 472 11.86 -13.41 -24.33
N SER A 473 12.08 -13.87 -25.57
CA SER A 473 13.08 -14.90 -25.87
C SER A 473 14.50 -14.44 -25.53
N LYS A 474 14.81 -13.14 -25.71
CA LYS A 474 16.10 -12.58 -25.28
C LYS A 474 16.32 -12.72 -23.76
N THR A 475 15.31 -12.35 -22.97
CA THR A 475 15.40 -12.45 -21.51
C THR A 475 15.40 -13.90 -21.07
N HIS A 476 14.55 -14.75 -21.62
CA HIS A 476 14.49 -16.17 -21.27
C HIS A 476 15.81 -16.87 -21.56
N GLY A 477 16.42 -16.63 -22.73
CA GLY A 477 17.76 -17.12 -23.05
C GLY A 477 18.82 -16.70 -22.04
N TYR A 478 18.80 -15.43 -21.63
CA TYR A 478 19.70 -14.92 -20.57
C TYR A 478 19.49 -15.63 -19.22
N LEU A 479 18.24 -15.85 -18.81
CA LEU A 479 17.93 -16.55 -17.55
C LEU A 479 18.42 -18.00 -17.59
N ILE A 480 18.26 -18.67 -18.73
CA ILE A 480 18.75 -20.05 -18.95
C ILE A 480 20.28 -20.10 -18.87
N GLU A 481 20.97 -19.15 -19.50
CA GLU A 481 22.43 -19.05 -19.46
C GLU A 481 22.93 -18.86 -18.02
N LYS A 482 22.31 -17.96 -17.26
CA LYS A 482 22.66 -17.72 -15.85
C LYS A 482 22.43 -18.95 -14.97
N ALA A 483 21.31 -19.65 -15.16
CA ALA A 483 21.02 -20.88 -14.45
C ALA A 483 22.04 -21.99 -14.79
N ASN A 484 22.36 -22.18 -16.08
CA ASN A 484 23.39 -23.12 -16.53
C ASN A 484 24.78 -22.80 -15.93
N GLY A 485 25.12 -21.51 -15.81
CA GLY A 485 26.38 -21.07 -15.22
C GLY A 485 26.52 -21.42 -13.73
N ARG A 486 25.41 -21.65 -13.01
CA ARG A 486 25.42 -22.13 -11.62
C ARG A 486 25.35 -23.64 -11.52
N SER A 487 24.47 -24.25 -12.30
CA SER A 487 24.26 -25.69 -12.33
C SER A 487 23.60 -26.09 -13.64
N SER A 488 24.18 -27.07 -14.33
CA SER A 488 23.57 -27.67 -15.53
C SER A 488 22.16 -28.23 -15.23
N HIS A 489 21.95 -28.74 -14.02
CA HIS A 489 20.64 -29.22 -13.59
C HIS A 489 19.64 -28.06 -13.39
N GLU A 490 20.05 -26.97 -12.71
CA GLU A 490 19.21 -25.77 -12.58
C GLU A 490 18.88 -25.17 -13.95
N GLY A 491 19.87 -25.09 -14.84
CA GLY A 491 19.69 -24.63 -16.21
C GLY A 491 18.73 -25.50 -17.02
N GLY A 492 18.76 -26.83 -16.85
CA GLY A 492 17.80 -27.74 -17.43
C GLY A 492 16.36 -27.48 -16.95
N ILE A 493 16.16 -27.25 -15.65
CA ILE A 493 14.86 -26.93 -15.05
C ILE A 493 14.30 -25.63 -15.61
N VAL A 494 15.12 -24.55 -15.60
CA VAL A 494 14.72 -23.23 -16.09
C VAL A 494 14.45 -23.26 -17.61
N SER A 495 15.32 -23.95 -18.37
CA SER A 495 15.17 -24.10 -19.81
C SER A 495 13.90 -24.82 -20.21
N SER A 496 13.58 -25.93 -19.52
CA SER A 496 12.36 -26.70 -19.76
C SER A 496 11.11 -25.83 -19.56
N PHE A 497 11.05 -25.09 -18.45
CA PHE A 497 9.89 -24.26 -18.14
C PHE A 497 9.73 -23.05 -19.06
N LEU A 498 10.79 -22.27 -19.27
CA LEU A 498 10.72 -21.06 -20.11
C LEU A 498 10.46 -21.41 -21.58
N SER A 499 11.07 -22.48 -22.09
CA SER A 499 10.77 -22.99 -23.44
C SER A 499 9.31 -23.42 -23.57
N TYR A 500 8.73 -24.02 -22.53
CA TYR A 500 7.31 -24.38 -22.49
C TYR A 500 6.43 -23.12 -22.55
N ILE A 501 6.71 -22.11 -21.73
CA ILE A 501 5.98 -20.84 -21.72
C ILE A 501 6.00 -20.19 -23.11
N GLU A 502 7.16 -20.11 -23.76
CA GLU A 502 7.26 -19.52 -25.10
C GLU A 502 6.44 -20.32 -26.14
N LYS A 503 6.56 -21.65 -26.16
CA LYS A 503 5.96 -22.50 -27.22
C LYS A 503 4.47 -22.78 -27.03
N HIS A 504 4.00 -22.84 -25.79
CA HIS A 504 2.67 -23.35 -25.45
C HIS A 504 1.79 -22.33 -24.73
N VAL A 505 2.31 -21.18 -24.29
CA VAL A 505 1.54 -20.18 -23.52
C VAL A 505 1.55 -18.81 -24.19
N LEU A 506 2.73 -18.27 -24.49
CA LEU A 506 2.92 -16.95 -25.12
C LEU A 506 2.81 -17.02 -26.65
N GLN A 507 1.80 -17.75 -27.14
CA GLN A 507 1.46 -17.87 -28.56
C GLN A 507 0.44 -16.83 -28.98
N ILE A 508 0.67 -16.14 -30.11
CA ILE A 508 -0.27 -15.13 -30.61
C ILE A 508 -1.63 -15.74 -30.92
N ASP A 509 -1.64 -16.89 -31.60
CA ASP A 509 -2.84 -17.67 -31.85
C ASP A 509 -3.33 -18.34 -30.55
N GLN A 510 -4.50 -17.91 -30.07
CA GLN A 510 -5.12 -18.43 -28.86
C GLN A 510 -5.40 -19.95 -28.90
N SER A 511 -5.60 -20.53 -30.08
CA SER A 511 -5.91 -21.96 -30.24
C SER A 511 -4.70 -22.86 -29.96
N LYS A 512 -3.50 -22.31 -30.13
CA LYS A 512 -2.23 -23.00 -29.85
C LYS A 512 -1.82 -22.93 -28.38
N ARG A 513 -2.49 -22.09 -27.59
CA ARG A 513 -2.20 -21.97 -26.16
C ARG A 513 -2.76 -23.19 -25.43
N GLU A 514 -1.96 -23.77 -24.55
CA GLU A 514 -2.42 -24.77 -23.59
C GLU A 514 -3.29 -24.13 -22.51
N ASP A 515 -3.93 -24.93 -21.67
CA ASP A 515 -4.79 -24.43 -20.59
C ASP A 515 -4.02 -24.27 -19.27
N ALA A 516 -4.68 -23.70 -18.26
CA ALA A 516 -4.09 -23.50 -16.95
C ALA A 516 -3.70 -24.83 -16.26
N LYS A 517 -4.33 -25.96 -16.61
CA LYS A 517 -4.01 -27.27 -16.00
C LYS A 517 -2.68 -27.80 -16.50
N ASN A 518 -2.39 -27.61 -17.78
CA ASN A 518 -1.08 -27.98 -18.32
C ASN A 518 0.02 -27.06 -17.79
N VAL A 519 -0.25 -25.76 -17.61
CA VAL A 519 0.68 -24.83 -16.94
C VAL A 519 0.96 -25.28 -15.49
N GLU A 520 -0.08 -25.66 -14.74
CA GLU A 520 0.06 -26.24 -13.40
C GLU A 520 0.91 -27.52 -13.42
N SER A 521 0.68 -28.40 -14.39
CA SER A 521 1.44 -29.65 -14.57
C SER A 521 2.91 -29.37 -14.87
N MET A 522 3.20 -28.36 -15.69
CA MET A 522 4.57 -27.97 -15.98
C MET A 522 5.25 -27.37 -14.74
N LEU A 523 4.56 -26.51 -13.99
CA LEU A 523 5.05 -25.99 -12.71
C LEU A 523 5.30 -27.09 -11.68
N ARG A 524 4.51 -28.17 -11.69
CA ARG A 524 4.73 -29.34 -10.84
C ARG A 524 6.02 -30.09 -11.20
N VAL A 525 6.34 -30.21 -12.48
CA VAL A 525 7.62 -30.78 -12.93
C VAL A 525 8.78 -29.87 -12.52
N THR A 526 8.64 -28.56 -12.73
CA THR A 526 9.64 -27.56 -12.29
C THR A 526 9.85 -27.61 -10.77
N PHE A 527 8.78 -27.73 -9.99
CA PHE A 527 8.83 -27.86 -8.53
C PHE A 527 9.64 -29.10 -8.12
N LYS A 528 9.35 -30.27 -8.71
CA LYS A 528 10.09 -31.51 -8.43
C LYS A 528 11.58 -31.35 -8.75
N GLY A 529 11.92 -30.76 -9.89
CA GLY A 529 13.32 -30.51 -10.24
C GLY A 529 14.05 -29.63 -9.22
N TYR A 530 13.40 -28.57 -8.72
CA TYR A 530 14.00 -27.74 -7.68
C TYR A 530 14.12 -28.46 -6.32
N VAL A 531 13.18 -29.35 -5.96
CA VAL A 531 13.28 -30.20 -4.76
C VAL A 531 14.46 -31.16 -4.88
N GLU A 532 14.60 -31.86 -6.01
CA GLU A 532 15.72 -32.77 -6.28
C GLU A 532 17.07 -32.05 -6.24
N LEU A 533 17.11 -30.80 -6.72
CA LEU A 533 18.28 -29.93 -6.65
C LEU A 533 18.66 -29.56 -5.21
N GLY A 534 17.68 -29.42 -4.31
CA GLY A 534 17.91 -29.14 -2.88
C GLY A 534 18.35 -30.37 -2.07
N GLU A 535 17.91 -31.57 -2.45
CA GLU A 535 18.24 -32.83 -1.76
C GLU A 535 19.65 -33.36 -2.09
N ASN A 536 20.23 -32.96 -3.23
CA ASN A 536 21.55 -33.42 -3.69
C ASN A 536 22.61 -32.30 -3.81
N PRO A 537 23.07 -31.70 -2.70
CA PRO A 537 24.12 -30.68 -2.73
C PRO A 537 25.51 -31.23 -3.14
N SER A 538 25.71 -32.55 -3.12
CA SER A 538 27.03 -33.20 -3.15
C SER A 538 27.60 -33.54 -4.55
N SER A 539 26.92 -33.20 -5.64
CA SER A 539 27.42 -33.47 -7.01
C SER A 539 28.10 -32.28 -7.69
N ASN A 540 28.17 -31.11 -7.05
CA ASN A 540 28.59 -29.86 -7.69
C ASN A 540 29.77 -29.18 -6.99
N VAL A 541 30.96 -29.79 -7.07
CA VAL A 541 32.22 -29.04 -7.01
C VAL A 541 32.63 -28.72 -8.45
N ALA A 542 32.13 -27.61 -8.98
CA ALA A 542 32.82 -26.96 -10.09
C ALA A 542 34.07 -26.29 -9.51
N LYS A 543 35.25 -26.66 -10.04
CA LYS A 543 36.54 -26.06 -9.69
C LYS A 543 36.48 -24.53 -9.77
N PRO A 544 37.17 -23.80 -8.87
CA PRO A 544 37.34 -22.36 -9.06
C PRO A 544 38.06 -22.13 -10.39
N PRO A 545 37.67 -21.12 -11.19
CA PRO A 545 38.43 -20.79 -12.38
C PRO A 545 39.80 -20.28 -11.95
N THR A 546 40.80 -21.14 -12.08
CA THR A 546 42.21 -20.78 -12.02
C THR A 546 42.55 -19.91 -13.23
N GLY A 547 42.84 -18.64 -12.97
CA GLY A 547 43.53 -17.76 -13.91
C GLY A 547 42.64 -16.91 -14.79
N MET A 548 42.23 -15.74 -14.28
CA MET A 548 42.11 -14.55 -15.12
C MET A 548 43.09 -13.49 -14.60
N ARG A 549 44.23 -13.37 -15.30
CA ARG A 549 45.00 -12.13 -15.32
C ARG A 549 44.04 -11.01 -15.74
N GLY A 550 44.09 -9.90 -15.01
CA GLY A 550 43.20 -8.76 -15.20
C GLY A 550 43.18 -8.28 -16.65
N VAL A 551 42.02 -8.45 -17.29
CA VAL A 551 41.66 -7.69 -18.49
C VAL A 551 40.79 -6.54 -18.01
N ARG A 552 41.40 -5.36 -17.90
CA ARG A 552 40.70 -4.08 -17.67
C ARG A 552 39.81 -3.80 -18.89
N GLN A 553 38.51 -4.00 -18.76
CA GLN A 553 37.54 -3.55 -19.76
C GLN A 553 37.30 -2.05 -19.57
N LYS A 554 37.96 -1.21 -20.38
CA LYS A 554 37.58 0.20 -20.56
C LYS A 554 36.30 0.22 -21.39
N VAL A 555 35.14 0.36 -20.75
CA VAL A 555 33.90 0.71 -21.44
C VAL A 555 33.83 2.23 -21.48
N GLN A 556 34.27 2.80 -22.60
CA GLN A 556 33.99 4.19 -22.97
C GLN A 556 32.81 4.15 -23.95
N GLU A 557 31.59 4.18 -23.44
CA GLU A 557 30.41 4.38 -24.30
C GLU A 557 30.26 5.89 -24.57
N ARG A 558 30.85 6.35 -25.69
CA ARG A 558 30.41 7.58 -26.34
C ARG A 558 29.08 7.27 -27.03
N ILE A 559 27.98 7.61 -26.38
CA ILE A 559 26.68 7.68 -27.04
C ILE A 559 26.67 8.97 -27.88
N ASN A 560 27.05 8.87 -29.16
CA ASN A 560 26.73 9.90 -30.13
C ASN A 560 25.27 9.69 -30.56
N HIS A 561 24.33 10.33 -29.85
CA HIS A 561 22.99 10.54 -30.37
C HIS A 561 23.04 11.56 -31.51
N LYS A 562 22.71 11.14 -32.72
CA LYS A 562 22.06 12.00 -33.71
C LYS A 562 20.64 11.46 -33.89
N ASP A 563 19.72 11.98 -33.08
CA ASP A 563 18.29 11.89 -33.28
C ASP A 563 17.70 13.29 -33.03
N GLU A 564 16.84 13.73 -33.94
CA GLU A 564 16.38 15.12 -34.13
C GLU A 564 15.23 15.56 -33.21
N ASP A 565 15.05 14.95 -32.03
CA ASP A 565 14.13 15.45 -30.99
C ASP A 565 14.79 15.32 -29.60
N ALA A 566 15.64 16.29 -29.28
CA ALA A 566 16.65 16.19 -28.22
C ALA A 566 16.11 16.39 -26.79
N THR A 567 16.24 15.37 -25.93
CA THR A 567 16.59 15.59 -24.51
C THR A 567 17.94 16.30 -24.48
N THR A 568 17.97 17.58 -24.07
CA THR A 568 19.14 18.46 -24.23
C THR A 568 20.29 18.21 -23.24
N ALA A 569 20.21 17.20 -22.37
CA ALA A 569 21.16 17.00 -21.27
C ALA A 569 21.86 15.63 -21.35
N SER A 570 23.19 15.64 -21.29
CA SER A 570 24.02 14.44 -21.21
C SER A 570 24.05 13.89 -19.79
N VAL A 571 23.70 12.62 -19.61
CA VAL A 571 23.77 11.91 -18.33
C VAL A 571 25.00 11.02 -18.31
N TYR A 572 25.88 11.25 -17.35
CA TYR A 572 27.03 10.39 -17.07
C TYR A 572 26.77 9.61 -15.79
N GLN A 573 27.03 8.30 -15.80
CA GLN A 573 26.76 7.40 -14.68
C GLN A 573 28.01 6.58 -14.34
N TRP A 574 28.32 6.48 -13.04
CA TRP A 574 29.43 5.68 -12.54
C TRP A 574 28.96 4.80 -11.37
N TYR A 575 29.39 3.55 -11.38
CA TYR A 575 29.26 2.61 -10.27
C TYR A 575 30.61 2.43 -9.60
N LEU A 576 30.65 2.56 -8.27
CA LEU A 576 31.86 2.26 -7.49
C LEU A 576 31.84 0.77 -7.06
N SER A 577 33.00 0.18 -6.71
CA SER A 577 33.19 -1.28 -6.67
C SER A 577 32.20 -2.06 -5.81
N GLU A 578 31.92 -3.30 -6.22
CA GLU A 578 30.85 -4.19 -5.70
C GLU A 578 31.16 -4.86 -4.36
N THR A 579 32.19 -4.42 -3.64
CA THR A 579 32.75 -5.20 -2.55
C THR A 579 32.01 -5.03 -1.22
N GLU A 580 31.28 -3.93 -0.99
CA GLU A 580 30.67 -3.63 0.32
C GLU A 580 29.36 -2.85 0.22
N ALA A 581 28.43 -3.10 1.16
CA ALA A 581 27.17 -2.35 1.29
C ALA A 581 27.41 -1.07 2.10
N PHE A 582 27.29 0.10 1.47
CA PHE A 582 27.50 1.38 2.13
C PHE A 582 26.25 1.85 2.89
N LYS A 583 26.47 2.65 3.93
CA LYS A 583 25.44 3.15 4.86
C LYS A 583 24.97 4.57 4.55
N GLY A 584 25.77 5.35 3.83
CA GLY A 584 25.34 6.65 3.33
C GLY A 584 26.32 7.29 2.35
N CYS A 585 25.89 8.43 1.80
CA CYS A 585 26.68 9.23 0.86
C CYS A 585 26.51 10.74 1.14
N GLN A 586 27.52 11.54 0.78
CA GLN A 586 27.50 13.00 0.90
C GLN A 586 28.35 13.65 -0.21
N ILE A 587 27.92 14.80 -0.72
CA ILE A 587 28.68 15.64 -1.67
C ILE A 587 29.15 16.92 -0.95
N SER A 588 30.39 17.34 -1.21
CA SER A 588 30.95 18.60 -0.73
C SER A 588 30.17 19.81 -1.28
N PRO A 589 30.15 20.96 -0.58
CA PRO A 589 29.41 22.15 -1.05
C PRO A 589 29.82 22.64 -2.44
N ASP A 590 31.10 22.52 -2.79
CA ASP A 590 31.68 22.91 -4.08
C ASP A 590 31.57 21.80 -5.15
N SER A 591 31.02 20.64 -4.80
CA SER A 591 30.90 19.45 -5.67
C SER A 591 32.24 18.89 -6.17
N SER A 592 33.36 19.19 -5.50
CA SER A 592 34.68 18.62 -5.80
C SER A 592 34.94 17.27 -5.12
N SER A 593 34.14 16.87 -4.13
CA SER A 593 34.34 15.61 -3.39
C SER A 593 33.03 14.91 -3.07
N ILE A 594 33.08 13.58 -3.08
CA ILE A 594 31.99 12.68 -2.70
C ILE A 594 32.52 11.71 -1.65
N ALA A 595 31.78 11.53 -0.56
CA ALA A 595 32.09 10.58 0.49
C ALA A 595 31.03 9.49 0.57
N TYR A 596 31.47 8.25 0.68
CA TYR A 596 30.65 7.09 1.03
C TYR A 596 31.22 6.47 2.32
N TRP A 597 30.38 5.87 3.17
CA TRP A 597 30.87 5.22 4.39
C TRP A 597 30.14 3.92 4.71
N THR A 598 30.81 3.04 5.44
CA THR A 598 30.33 1.70 5.83
C THR A 598 30.76 1.36 7.25
N ASP A 599 30.07 0.40 7.87
CA ASP A 599 30.43 -0.17 9.17
C ASP A 599 30.89 -1.64 8.95
N LEU A 600 32.17 -1.96 9.20
CA LEU A 600 32.66 -3.35 9.22
C LEU A 600 32.67 -3.86 10.67
N ALA A 601 32.60 -5.19 10.84
CA ALA A 601 32.45 -5.84 12.15
C ALA A 601 33.57 -5.50 13.18
N SER A 602 34.74 -5.03 12.72
CA SER A 602 35.87 -4.66 13.57
C SER A 602 36.42 -3.24 13.36
N THR A 603 35.98 -2.51 12.33
CA THR A 603 36.42 -1.13 12.03
C THR A 603 35.31 -0.36 11.31
N THR A 604 35.24 0.96 11.48
CA THR A 604 34.38 1.79 10.63
C THR A 604 35.25 2.45 9.57
N GLN A 605 34.88 2.31 8.29
CA GLN A 605 35.63 2.87 7.16
C GLN A 605 34.79 3.94 6.44
N ALA A 606 35.44 5.05 6.11
CA ALA A 606 34.88 6.06 5.22
C ALA A 606 35.76 6.16 3.96
N THR A 607 35.15 5.98 2.79
CA THR A 607 35.81 5.98 1.49
C THR A 607 35.51 7.28 0.77
N PHE A 608 36.55 8.02 0.42
CA PHE A 608 36.46 9.33 -0.22
C PHE A 608 36.86 9.25 -1.68
N HIS A 609 36.00 9.80 -2.53
CA HIS A 609 36.28 10.02 -3.94
C HIS A 609 36.34 11.52 -4.19
N THR A 610 37.49 12.03 -4.63
CA THR A 610 37.65 13.44 -5.01
C THR A 610 37.55 13.58 -6.53
N GLN A 611 37.25 14.79 -7.01
CA GLN A 611 37.16 15.13 -8.45
C GLN A 611 38.48 14.80 -9.18
N HIS A 612 39.61 14.84 -8.47
CA HIS A 612 40.93 14.49 -9.01
C HIS A 612 41.25 12.98 -8.93
N SER A 613 40.48 12.19 -8.17
CA SER A 613 40.72 10.76 -7.99
C SER A 613 39.43 9.96 -7.74
N LEU A 614 38.56 9.89 -8.75
CA LEU A 614 37.47 8.90 -8.76
C LEU A 614 38.00 7.45 -8.81
N LYS A 615 39.24 7.27 -9.31
CA LYS A 615 39.89 5.97 -9.56
C LYS A 615 40.68 5.43 -8.37
N ASP A 616 41.30 6.30 -7.57
CA ASP A 616 42.07 5.91 -6.39
C ASP A 616 41.45 6.59 -5.15
N PRO A 617 40.44 5.97 -4.53
CA PRO A 617 39.79 6.55 -3.36
C PRO A 617 40.75 6.64 -2.18
N CYS A 618 40.59 7.69 -1.38
CA CYS A 618 41.23 7.75 -0.08
C CYS A 618 40.34 7.04 0.94
N THR A 619 40.78 5.91 1.48
CA THR A 619 40.08 5.24 2.59
C THR A 619 40.61 5.77 3.90
N VAL A 620 39.72 6.31 4.72
CA VAL A 620 40.02 6.69 6.10
C VAL A 620 39.46 5.60 7.01
N GLU A 621 40.37 4.84 7.63
CA GLU A 621 40.03 3.92 8.70
C GLU A 621 39.93 4.69 10.02
N LEU A 622 38.81 4.55 10.72
CA LEU A 622 38.61 5.16 12.03
C LEU A 622 38.89 4.10 13.11
N PRO A 623 40.05 4.15 13.80
CA PRO A 623 40.41 3.15 14.79
C PRO A 623 39.47 3.22 16.01
N GLU A 624 38.91 2.05 16.35
CA GLU A 624 38.11 1.80 17.55
C GLU A 624 36.83 2.66 17.74
N GLN A 625 36.22 3.24 16.71
CA GLN A 625 35.04 4.08 16.90
C GLN A 625 33.71 3.35 16.60
N PRO A 626 32.62 3.65 17.33
CA PRO A 626 31.28 3.16 17.03
C PRO A 626 30.75 3.74 15.71
N ALA A 627 29.94 2.94 15.02
CA ALA A 627 29.32 3.18 13.72
C ALA A 627 28.99 4.66 13.39
N ILE A 628 29.41 5.14 12.22
CA ILE A 628 29.16 6.52 11.74
C ILE A 628 27.66 6.71 11.47
N ARG A 629 27.10 7.83 11.95
CA ARG A 629 25.68 8.18 11.70
C ARG A 629 25.52 9.18 10.55
N LYS A 630 26.39 10.20 10.48
CA LYS A 630 26.36 11.27 9.47
C LYS A 630 27.77 11.78 9.20
N ILE A 631 27.98 12.25 7.98
CA ILE A 631 29.22 12.86 7.51
C ILE A 631 28.92 14.21 6.86
N ALA A 632 29.84 15.17 6.98
CA ALA A 632 29.90 16.40 6.18
C ALA A 632 31.34 16.67 5.75
N ILE A 633 31.49 17.30 4.58
CA ILE A 633 32.78 17.71 4.02
C ILE A 633 32.81 19.24 3.99
N SER A 634 33.93 19.84 4.39
CA SER A 634 34.13 21.28 4.30
C SER A 634 34.12 21.78 2.85
N PRO A 635 33.79 23.06 2.61
CA PRO A 635 33.78 23.65 1.27
C PRO A 635 35.10 23.51 0.50
N ASP A 636 36.25 23.48 1.19
CA ASP A 636 37.58 23.31 0.60
C ASP A 636 38.00 21.83 0.44
N SER A 637 37.12 20.89 0.80
CA SER A 637 37.39 19.45 0.79
C SER A 637 38.58 19.00 1.66
N ARG A 638 39.01 19.80 2.64
CA ARG A 638 40.14 19.49 3.54
C ARG A 638 39.73 18.90 4.88
N ILE A 639 38.48 19.11 5.30
CA ILE A 639 37.99 18.70 6.61
C ILE A 639 36.77 17.81 6.46
N LEU A 640 36.81 16.70 7.19
CA LEU A 640 35.72 15.76 7.33
C LEU A 640 35.15 15.85 8.73
N ALA A 641 33.84 16.06 8.85
CA ALA A 641 33.13 15.97 10.12
C ALA A 641 32.25 14.72 10.14
N CYS A 642 32.36 13.92 11.20
CA CYS A 642 31.58 12.70 11.40
C CYS A 642 30.82 12.76 12.73
N VAL A 643 29.53 12.42 12.73
CA VAL A 643 28.77 12.15 13.96
C VAL A 643 28.85 10.66 14.25
N LEU A 644 29.40 10.32 15.41
CA LEU A 644 29.60 8.95 15.89
C LEU A 644 28.56 8.61 16.98
N ARG A 645 28.07 7.37 16.96
CA ARG A 645 27.20 6.83 18.02
C ARG A 645 27.96 6.64 19.33
N ALA A 646 27.28 6.33 20.43
CA ALA A 646 27.95 5.83 21.63
C ALA A 646 28.18 4.31 21.50
N ARG A 647 29.26 3.77 22.09
CA ARG A 647 29.64 2.35 21.92
C ARG A 647 28.61 1.37 22.50
N ASP A 648 27.90 1.74 23.57
CA ASP A 648 27.05 0.79 24.32
C ASP A 648 25.54 0.99 24.13
N ASP A 649 25.08 2.20 23.78
CA ASP A 649 23.65 2.55 23.76
C ASP A 649 23.36 3.75 22.84
N ASP A 650 22.47 3.58 21.86
CA ASP A 650 22.04 4.61 20.91
C ASP A 650 21.35 5.82 21.58
N ARG A 651 20.93 5.70 22.84
CA ARG A 651 20.34 6.78 23.66
C ARG A 651 21.36 7.60 24.43
N LYS A 652 22.62 7.17 24.50
CA LYS A 652 23.71 7.94 25.14
C LYS A 652 24.21 9.04 24.21
N PRO A 653 24.83 10.10 24.76
CA PRO A 653 25.39 11.17 23.95
C PRO A 653 26.44 10.66 22.97
N GLY A 654 26.34 11.10 21.71
CA GLY A 654 27.28 10.74 20.65
C GLY A 654 28.60 11.52 20.75
N SER A 655 29.36 11.52 19.68
CA SER A 655 30.55 12.39 19.55
C SER A 655 30.67 12.93 18.13
N VAL A 656 31.30 14.09 17.98
CA VAL A 656 31.75 14.61 16.69
C VAL A 656 33.23 14.32 16.56
N LEU A 657 33.61 13.71 15.44
CA LEU A 657 34.98 13.52 15.03
C LEU A 657 35.26 14.44 13.85
N ILE A 658 36.31 15.24 13.96
CA ILE A 658 36.83 16.06 12.88
C ILE A 658 38.14 15.47 12.40
N TYR A 659 38.26 15.22 11.11
CA TYR A 659 39.42 14.61 10.48
C TYR A 659 39.95 15.54 9.39
N ARG A 660 41.26 15.81 9.38
CA ARG A 660 41.93 16.59 8.33
C ARG A 660 42.41 15.65 7.22
N LEU A 661 41.87 15.85 6.02
CA LEU A 661 42.29 15.19 4.79
C LEU A 661 43.63 15.84 4.39
N ALA A 662 44.71 15.04 4.33
CA ALA A 662 46.06 15.59 4.15
C ALA A 662 46.36 15.85 2.66
N ASP A 663 46.92 17.03 2.36
CA ASP A 663 47.60 17.31 1.09
C ASP A 663 48.96 16.58 1.10
N THR A 664 49.02 15.36 0.58
CA THR A 664 50.23 14.63 0.09
C THR A 664 51.59 14.87 0.78
N GLY A 665 51.64 15.10 2.09
CA GLY A 665 52.88 15.40 2.82
C GLY A 665 52.82 15.03 4.30
N GLN A 666 53.95 14.55 4.83
CA GLN A 666 54.15 14.01 6.18
C GLN A 666 53.56 14.90 7.29
N ILE A 667 52.42 14.49 7.86
CA ILE A 667 51.91 14.98 9.15
C ILE A 667 51.93 13.78 10.10
N SER A 668 52.38 13.98 11.34
CA SER A 668 52.39 12.94 12.38
C SER A 668 50.97 12.38 12.61
N SER A 669 50.86 11.08 12.91
CA SER A 669 49.57 10.37 12.96
C SER A 669 48.60 10.87 14.04
N THR A 670 49.07 11.64 15.02
CA THR A 670 48.31 12.09 16.19
C THR A 670 47.59 13.43 16.00
N ASP A 671 47.98 14.26 15.02
CA ASP A 671 47.36 15.59 14.77
C ASP A 671 46.28 15.56 13.66
N ARG A 672 46.00 14.37 13.11
CA ARG A 672 45.16 14.21 11.92
C ARG A 672 43.66 14.25 12.22
N TRP A 673 43.26 14.08 13.47
CA TRP A 673 41.86 14.10 13.87
C TRP A 673 41.69 14.51 15.33
N TRP A 674 40.52 15.04 15.66
CA TRP A 674 40.12 15.30 17.04
C TRP A 674 38.65 14.95 17.25
N LYS A 675 38.32 14.45 18.45
CA LYS A 675 36.99 14.01 18.83
C LYS A 675 36.46 14.86 19.98
N ARG A 676 35.21 15.33 19.90
CA ARG A 676 34.50 15.94 21.03
C ARG A 676 33.20 15.21 21.34
N PRO A 677 32.90 14.98 22.63
CA PRO A 677 31.61 14.43 23.03
C PRO A 677 30.49 15.43 22.76
N LEU A 678 29.34 14.93 22.34
CA LEU A 678 28.11 15.70 22.23
C LEU A 678 27.34 15.63 23.54
N LYS A 679 26.42 16.57 23.76
CA LYS A 679 25.43 16.47 24.85
C LYS A 679 24.17 15.68 24.44
N TRP A 680 24.02 15.41 23.14
CA TRP A 680 22.85 14.76 22.55
C TRP A 680 23.21 13.41 21.95
N PRO A 681 22.25 12.46 21.91
CA PRO A 681 22.40 11.23 21.16
C PRO A 681 22.67 11.51 19.68
N ALA A 682 23.53 10.70 19.06
CA ALA A 682 23.82 10.82 17.63
C ALA A 682 22.57 10.69 16.74
N GLY A 683 21.54 9.97 17.23
CA GLY A 683 20.26 9.81 16.56
C GLY A 683 19.42 11.09 16.48
N ASP A 684 19.62 12.05 17.39
CA ASP A 684 18.85 13.30 17.45
C ASP A 684 19.38 14.35 16.48
N ILE A 685 20.59 14.17 15.93
CA ILE A 685 21.16 15.07 14.93
C ILE A 685 20.56 14.76 13.56
N THR A 686 19.80 15.70 13.01
CA THR A 686 19.11 15.59 11.72
C THR A 686 19.96 16.09 10.56
N LYS A 687 20.77 17.14 10.76
CA LYS A 687 21.72 17.64 9.75
C LYS A 687 23.09 17.97 10.38
N LEU A 688 24.14 17.77 9.59
CA LEU A 688 25.51 18.17 9.85
C LEU A 688 25.98 18.91 8.60
N LEU A 689 26.39 20.16 8.74
CA LEU A 689 26.72 21.04 7.60
C LEU A 689 27.92 21.92 7.96
N PHE A 690 28.73 22.26 6.97
CA PHE A 690 29.69 23.34 7.09
C PHE A 690 29.05 24.64 6.58
N ASN A 691 29.26 25.74 7.31
CA ASN A 691 28.88 27.09 6.86
C ASN A 691 30.07 27.81 6.23
N THR A 692 31.26 27.62 6.80
CA THR A 692 32.56 28.07 6.30
C THR A 692 33.52 26.87 6.26
N THR A 693 34.78 27.07 5.90
CA THR A 693 35.81 26.02 5.99
C THR A 693 35.98 25.47 7.40
N ASP A 694 35.72 26.28 8.42
CA ASP A 694 36.05 25.96 9.82
C ASP A 694 34.81 25.83 10.73
N ASP A 695 33.62 26.30 10.28
CA ASP A 695 32.41 26.31 11.09
C ASP A 695 31.45 25.16 10.75
N ILE A 696 31.16 24.33 11.74
CA ILE A 696 30.24 23.18 11.63
C ILE A 696 28.94 23.45 12.39
N TYR A 697 27.83 23.27 11.70
CA TYR A 697 26.49 23.39 12.22
C TYR A 697 25.84 22.01 12.39
N LEU A 698 25.24 21.80 13.56
CA LEU A 698 24.47 20.62 13.92
C LEU A 698 23.00 21.04 14.08
N VAL A 699 22.11 20.40 13.33
CA VAL A 699 20.66 20.59 13.48
C VAL A 699 20.10 19.41 14.26
N PHE A 700 19.39 19.70 15.35
CA PHE A 700 18.81 18.69 16.23
C PHE A 700 17.31 18.55 15.98
N ARG A 701 16.76 17.34 16.12
CA ARG A 701 15.32 17.12 16.13
C ARG A 701 14.75 17.77 17.41
N PRO A 702 13.69 18.60 17.32
CA PRO A 702 13.05 19.14 18.51
C PRO A 702 12.46 17.98 19.32
N GLN A 703 12.88 17.84 20.58
CA GLN A 703 12.19 16.97 21.52
C GLN A 703 10.91 17.68 21.96
N LEU A 704 9.75 17.13 21.61
CA LEU A 704 8.47 17.48 22.23
C LEU A 704 8.53 16.99 23.69
N THR A 705 9.08 17.83 24.56
CA THR A 705 9.01 17.64 26.00
C THR A 705 7.69 18.24 26.47
N VAL A 706 6.78 17.38 26.92
CA VAL A 706 5.68 17.76 27.82
C VAL A 706 6.33 18.42 29.05
N PRO A 707 5.86 19.58 29.52
CA PRO A 707 6.59 20.38 30.49
C PRO A 707 6.60 19.67 31.85
N SER A 708 7.76 19.17 32.26
CA SER A 708 8.06 18.87 33.65
C SER A 708 9.03 19.91 34.18
N ALA A 709 8.70 20.42 35.37
CA ALA A 709 9.34 21.55 36.01
C ALA A 709 10.85 21.33 36.29
N ASP A 710 11.56 22.45 36.24
CA ASP A 710 12.85 22.71 36.88
C ASP A 710 14.09 21.92 36.43
N ARG A 711 14.73 22.43 35.36
CA ARG A 711 16.19 22.60 35.33
C ARG A 711 16.58 23.93 34.69
N LYS A 712 16.73 24.97 35.51
CA LYS A 712 17.51 26.18 35.17
C LYS A 712 18.98 25.79 35.00
N VAL A 713 19.56 26.06 33.83
CA VAL A 713 20.99 26.36 33.72
C VAL A 713 21.14 27.61 32.85
N SER A 714 21.84 28.58 33.43
CA SER A 714 21.92 29.99 33.06
C SER A 714 22.56 30.22 31.69
N ALA A 715 21.85 30.92 30.80
CA ALA A 715 22.42 31.61 29.65
C ALA A 715 23.02 32.95 30.12
N GLY A 716 24.34 33.05 30.14
CA GLY A 716 25.05 34.31 30.31
C GLY A 716 25.00 35.14 29.03
N ARG A 717 24.14 36.17 29.05
CA ARG A 717 24.12 37.43 28.27
C ARG A 717 24.75 37.44 26.87
N GLY A 718 23.86 37.49 25.90
CA GLY A 718 24.05 38.05 24.56
C GLY A 718 22.70 38.17 23.87
N GLN A 719 21.80 38.98 24.43
CA GLN A 719 20.51 39.31 23.81
C GLN A 719 20.75 40.01 22.48
N GLN A 720 20.47 39.34 21.36
CA GLN A 720 20.00 39.99 20.14
C GLN A 720 19.25 38.98 19.25
N GLN A 721 17.94 39.20 19.17
CA GLN A 721 17.02 38.85 18.08
C GLN A 721 17.09 37.43 17.49
N HIS A 722 16.13 36.60 17.90
CA HIS A 722 15.59 35.53 17.05
C HIS A 722 14.89 36.15 15.83
N ARG A 723 15.67 36.42 14.79
CA ARG A 723 15.24 36.44 13.39
C ARG A 723 16.10 35.42 12.68
N ALA A 724 15.54 34.23 12.43
CA ALA A 724 16.12 33.34 11.42
C ALA A 724 16.08 34.12 10.09
N ALA A 725 17.25 34.59 9.68
CA ALA A 725 17.44 35.38 8.50
C ALA A 725 17.18 34.52 7.25
N PHE A 726 15.93 34.48 6.81
CA PHE A 726 15.61 34.43 5.39
C PHE A 726 15.95 35.81 4.81
N HIS A 727 17.22 36.09 4.58
CA HIS A 727 17.66 37.27 3.84
C HIS A 727 18.62 36.83 2.74
N ASN A 728 18.04 36.45 1.61
CA ASN A 728 18.44 36.91 0.27
C ASN A 728 17.50 36.43 -0.85
N LEU A 729 16.21 36.17 -0.57
CA LEU A 729 15.18 36.29 -1.61
C LEU A 729 14.88 37.78 -1.80
N ARG A 730 15.56 38.42 -2.75
CA ARG A 730 15.16 39.75 -3.22
C ARG A 730 13.76 39.65 -3.82
N SER A 731 12.78 40.20 -3.09
CA SER A 731 11.48 40.69 -3.56
C SER A 731 10.95 40.06 -4.87
N VAL A 732 10.54 38.80 -4.82
CA VAL A 732 9.47 38.31 -5.69
C VAL A 732 8.15 38.79 -5.06
N PRO A 733 7.19 39.37 -5.82
CA PRO A 733 6.01 39.98 -5.24
C PRO A 733 5.26 39.00 -4.34
N GLN A 734 5.13 39.37 -3.07
CA GLN A 734 4.53 38.60 -1.97
C GLN A 734 3.04 38.22 -2.19
N LYS A 735 2.46 38.58 -3.34
CA LYS A 735 1.11 38.22 -3.77
C LYS A 735 0.99 36.83 -4.43
N ALA A 736 2.03 36.32 -5.09
CA ALA A 736 1.92 35.04 -5.82
C ALA A 736 1.93 33.80 -4.90
N TYR A 737 2.46 33.90 -3.68
CA TYR A 737 2.45 32.81 -2.70
C TYR A 737 1.17 32.76 -1.86
N HIS A 738 0.49 33.88 -1.66
CA HIS A 738 -0.74 33.92 -0.87
C HIS A 738 -1.93 33.30 -1.60
N ASP A 739 -2.01 33.39 -2.93
CA ASP A 739 -3.11 32.77 -3.69
C ASP A 739 -2.99 31.24 -3.84
N LEU A 740 -1.83 30.67 -3.49
CA LEU A 740 -1.67 29.20 -3.35
C LEU A 740 -1.97 28.70 -1.93
N ALA A 741 -1.96 29.59 -0.92
CA ALA A 741 -2.13 29.25 0.50
C ALA A 741 -3.44 29.78 1.13
N ALA A 742 -4.16 30.68 0.46
CA ALA A 742 -5.37 31.33 0.96
C ALA A 742 -6.65 30.91 0.23
N GLU A 743 -6.85 29.60 0.07
CA GLU A 743 -8.20 29.00 0.02
C GLU A 743 -8.15 27.73 0.90
N GLY A 744 -8.03 27.98 2.20
CA GLY A 744 -7.88 26.99 3.24
C GLY A 744 -9.16 26.80 4.04
N THR A 745 -10.11 26.03 3.51
CA THR A 745 -11.05 25.21 4.29
C THR A 745 -11.48 24.01 3.45
N THR A 746 -10.67 22.95 3.42
CA THR A 746 -11.01 21.51 3.30
C THR A 746 -9.79 20.69 2.84
N ALA A 747 -9.34 19.76 3.70
CA ALA A 747 -8.40 18.64 3.49
C ALA A 747 -7.00 18.92 2.86
N PRO A 748 -5.92 18.23 3.32
CA PRO A 748 -4.59 18.39 2.75
C PRO A 748 -4.47 17.64 1.41
N ASN A 749 -5.02 18.22 0.35
CA ASN A 749 -4.78 17.79 -1.02
C ASN A 749 -3.34 18.15 -1.42
N GLN A 750 -2.44 17.15 -1.39
CA GLN A 750 -1.17 17.18 -2.12
C GLN A 750 -1.48 17.40 -3.60
N ARG A 751 -1.24 18.62 -4.10
CA ARG A 751 -1.56 19.02 -5.47
C ARG A 751 -0.61 18.33 -6.44
N ASP A 752 -1.10 17.30 -7.13
CA ASP A 752 -0.45 16.70 -8.29
C ASP A 752 -0.28 17.76 -9.39
N ILE A 753 0.97 18.12 -9.71
CA ILE A 753 1.23 18.96 -10.87
C ILE A 753 1.36 18.02 -12.07
N LYS A 754 0.35 18.04 -12.94
CA LYS A 754 0.33 17.50 -14.33
C LYS A 754 1.32 16.35 -14.58
N GLN A 755 1.02 15.17 -14.03
CA GLN A 755 1.71 13.89 -14.30
C GLN A 755 3.05 13.65 -13.61
N TYR A 756 3.48 14.47 -12.63
CA TYR A 756 4.70 14.20 -11.86
C TYR A 756 4.52 14.45 -10.36
N ARG A 757 5.13 13.60 -9.54
CA ARG A 757 5.27 13.80 -8.09
C ARG A 757 6.68 14.28 -7.79
N LEU A 758 6.84 15.55 -7.41
CA LEU A 758 8.13 16.12 -7.02
C LEU A 758 8.61 15.48 -5.71
N LEU A 759 9.87 15.04 -5.69
CA LEU A 759 10.50 14.40 -4.53
C LEU A 759 11.50 15.33 -3.84
N LYS A 760 12.32 16.03 -4.62
CA LYS A 760 13.35 16.95 -4.14
C LYS A 760 13.46 18.15 -5.06
N LEU A 761 13.66 19.33 -4.48
CA LEU A 761 13.80 20.60 -5.18
C LEU A 761 15.24 21.12 -5.04
N LEU A 762 15.77 21.64 -6.13
CA LEU A 762 17.08 22.26 -6.26
C LEU A 762 16.85 23.66 -6.87
N ILE A 763 17.39 24.69 -6.22
CA ILE A 763 17.20 26.08 -6.65
C ILE A 763 18.49 26.59 -7.25
N ASN A 764 18.39 27.26 -8.40
CA ASN A 764 19.49 27.95 -9.05
C ASN A 764 19.99 29.15 -8.20
N SER A 765 21.28 29.47 -8.28
CA SER A 765 21.88 30.66 -7.67
C SER A 765 21.19 31.99 -8.06
N ARG A 766 20.55 32.05 -9.24
CA ARG A 766 19.83 33.21 -9.77
C ARG A 766 18.32 33.21 -9.48
N ASP A 767 17.80 32.19 -8.78
CA ASP A 767 16.38 32.01 -8.39
C ASP A 767 15.36 32.08 -9.56
N ASP A 768 15.79 31.93 -10.81
CA ASP A 768 14.95 32.02 -12.00
C ASP A 768 14.50 30.65 -12.56
N LYS A 769 15.27 29.60 -12.26
CA LYS A 769 14.98 28.21 -12.60
C LYS A 769 14.98 27.31 -11.36
N LEU A 770 14.02 26.39 -11.32
CA LEU A 770 13.97 25.31 -10.33
C LEU A 770 14.25 23.98 -11.02
N TYR A 771 15.11 23.17 -10.43
CA TYR A 771 15.30 21.78 -10.82
C TYR A 771 14.65 20.87 -9.79
N ALA A 772 14.12 19.73 -10.21
CA ALA A 772 13.55 18.76 -9.29
C ALA A 772 13.80 17.33 -9.71
N ILE A 773 14.03 16.46 -8.73
CA ILE A 773 13.84 15.03 -8.93
C ILE A 773 12.34 14.76 -8.81
N ALA A 774 11.74 14.24 -9.87
CA ALA A 774 10.32 14.01 -10.00
C ALA A 774 10.04 12.56 -10.36
N ARG A 775 8.96 12.00 -9.82
CA ARG A 775 8.49 10.65 -10.13
C ARG A 775 7.32 10.71 -11.08
N GLN A 776 7.40 9.98 -12.19
CA GLN A 776 6.26 9.78 -13.08
C GLN A 776 5.34 8.66 -12.53
N PRO A 777 4.04 8.91 -12.26
CA PRO A 777 3.14 7.93 -11.64
C PRO A 777 2.91 6.64 -12.45
N ILE A 778 3.03 6.72 -13.78
CA ILE A 778 2.66 5.63 -14.71
C ILE A 778 3.71 4.51 -14.72
N ASN A 779 5.00 4.87 -14.77
CA ASN A 779 6.11 3.93 -14.92
C ASN A 779 7.12 3.99 -13.76
N TYR A 780 6.86 4.83 -12.75
CA TYR A 780 7.69 5.01 -11.54
C TYR A 780 9.12 5.49 -11.83
N ARG A 781 9.40 6.00 -13.04
CA ARG A 781 10.72 6.54 -13.39
C ARG A 781 11.00 7.79 -12.57
N LEU A 782 12.23 7.89 -12.08
CA LEU A 782 12.77 9.14 -11.56
C LEU A 782 13.37 9.93 -12.71
N LEU A 783 12.89 11.16 -12.81
CA LEU A 783 13.26 12.12 -13.84
C LEU A 783 13.84 13.34 -13.14
N LEU A 784 14.86 13.92 -13.74
CA LEU A 784 15.28 15.27 -13.44
C LEU A 784 14.49 16.22 -14.34
N VAL A 785 13.76 17.16 -13.74
CA VAL A 785 12.94 18.14 -14.45
C VAL A 785 13.41 19.55 -14.16
N GLU A 786 13.41 20.40 -15.18
CA GLU A 786 13.56 21.86 -15.08
C GLU A 786 12.16 22.49 -15.07
N MET A 787 11.97 23.46 -14.18
CA MET A 787 10.76 24.25 -14.04
C MET A 787 11.13 25.73 -14.15
N ALA A 788 10.51 26.41 -15.12
CA ALA A 788 10.60 27.86 -15.22
C ALA A 788 9.60 28.51 -14.25
N LEU A 789 10.08 29.38 -13.36
CA LEU A 789 9.20 30.09 -12.42
C LEU A 789 8.32 31.10 -13.18
N PRO A 790 7.00 31.18 -12.89
CA PRO A 790 6.10 32.12 -13.56
C PRO A 790 6.48 33.55 -13.19
N ARG A 791 6.56 34.45 -14.18
CA ARG A 791 6.89 35.88 -13.96
C ARG A 791 5.65 36.73 -13.70
N SER A 792 4.46 36.21 -14.00
CA SER A 792 3.16 36.83 -13.74
C SER A 792 2.10 35.77 -13.36
N THR A 793 0.96 36.20 -12.83
CA THR A 793 -0.18 35.33 -12.46
C THR A 793 -0.87 34.70 -13.68
N GLU A 794 -0.62 35.19 -14.89
CA GLU A 794 -1.13 34.65 -16.15
C GLU A 794 -0.19 33.61 -16.77
N ASP A 795 1.06 33.52 -16.29
CA ASP A 795 2.06 32.59 -16.81
C ASP A 795 1.82 31.17 -16.28
N LYS A 796 1.64 30.22 -17.21
CA LYS A 796 1.58 28.79 -16.87
C LYS A 796 2.98 28.27 -16.51
N LEU A 797 3.07 27.52 -15.41
CA LEU A 797 4.28 26.77 -15.03
C LEU A 797 4.69 25.83 -16.17
N ARG A 798 5.92 25.99 -16.69
CA ARG A 798 6.47 25.16 -17.77
C ARG A 798 7.42 24.12 -17.20
N PHE A 799 7.28 22.88 -17.67
CA PHE A 799 8.12 21.74 -17.31
C PHE A 799 8.95 21.33 -18.51
N LYS A 800 10.23 21.04 -18.28
CA LYS A 800 11.13 20.42 -19.25
C LYS A 800 11.79 19.20 -18.59
N GLU A 801 11.56 18.02 -19.14
CA GLU A 801 12.32 16.83 -18.73
C GLU A 801 13.76 16.98 -19.19
N LEU A 802 14.71 16.93 -18.26
CA LEU A 802 16.14 17.01 -18.58
C LEU A 802 16.72 15.63 -18.81
N ALA A 803 16.45 14.70 -17.88
CA ALA A 803 17.10 13.39 -17.89
C ALA A 803 16.27 12.35 -17.13
N CYS A 804 16.34 11.10 -17.59
CA CYS A 804 15.95 9.94 -16.79
C CYS A 804 17.13 9.52 -15.91
N LEU A 805 16.86 9.19 -14.65
CA LEU A 805 17.84 8.66 -13.70
C LEU A 805 17.61 7.14 -13.60
N PRO A 806 18.25 6.32 -14.46
CA PRO A 806 18.11 4.87 -14.38
C PRO A 806 18.62 4.37 -13.03
N ASP A 807 18.03 3.29 -12.52
CA ASP A 807 18.45 2.57 -11.32
C ASP A 807 18.25 3.27 -9.96
N LEU A 808 17.98 4.59 -9.94
CA LEU A 808 17.62 5.33 -8.73
C LEU A 808 16.13 5.14 -8.39
N ALA A 809 15.85 4.61 -7.19
CA ALA A 809 14.51 4.44 -6.64
C ALA A 809 14.12 5.62 -5.71
N LYS A 810 12.82 5.80 -5.49
CA LYS A 810 12.28 6.86 -4.62
C LYS A 810 12.85 6.83 -3.20
N ASP A 811 13.06 5.64 -2.66
CA ASP A 811 13.48 5.43 -1.27
C ASP A 811 15.00 5.20 -1.14
N ASP A 812 15.75 5.27 -2.26
CA ASP A 812 17.20 5.21 -2.24
C ASP A 812 17.77 6.45 -1.53
N GLN A 813 18.83 6.23 -0.75
CA GLN A 813 19.51 7.34 -0.10
C GLN A 813 20.34 8.11 -1.13
N SER A 814 19.93 9.33 -1.44
CA SER A 814 20.66 10.21 -2.37
C SER A 814 20.95 11.60 -1.80
N THR A 815 22.03 12.21 -2.28
CA THR A 815 22.42 13.60 -2.05
C THR A 815 22.70 14.26 -3.40
N GLU A 816 22.13 15.43 -3.62
CA GLU A 816 22.19 16.16 -4.88
C GLU A 816 22.87 17.53 -4.71
N ARG A 817 23.63 17.95 -5.73
CA ARG A 817 24.20 19.30 -5.82
C ARG A 817 24.09 19.85 -7.23
N LEU A 818 23.64 21.09 -7.33
CA LEU A 818 23.63 21.88 -8.56
C LEU A 818 24.91 22.72 -8.59
N ARG A 819 25.65 22.68 -9.70
CA ARG A 819 26.79 23.56 -9.96
C ARG A 819 26.63 24.24 -11.31
N GLU A 820 26.81 25.55 -11.32
CA GLU A 820 26.82 26.37 -12.53
C GLU A 820 28.24 26.75 -12.89
N VAL A 821 28.55 26.76 -14.17
CA VAL A 821 29.84 27.16 -14.74
C VAL A 821 29.57 28.14 -15.89
N GLU A 822 30.51 29.00 -16.24
CA GLU A 822 30.32 29.88 -17.40
C GLU A 822 30.06 29.04 -18.67
N GLY A 823 28.88 29.19 -19.28
CA GLY A 823 28.46 28.44 -20.48
C GLY A 823 27.53 27.23 -20.24
N GLY A 824 27.22 26.87 -18.98
CA GLY A 824 26.32 25.76 -18.67
C GLY A 824 26.26 25.39 -17.19
N GLY A 825 25.85 24.17 -16.87
CA GLY A 825 25.87 23.66 -15.51
C GLY A 825 25.66 22.15 -15.45
N TYR A 826 25.80 21.58 -14.26
CA TYR A 826 25.50 20.18 -14.02
C TYR A 826 24.84 19.95 -12.66
N ILE A 827 24.06 18.88 -12.57
CA ILE A 827 23.55 18.33 -11.33
C ILE A 827 24.25 17.02 -11.03
N LEU A 828 24.95 16.97 -9.90
CA LEU A 828 25.62 15.80 -9.39
C LEU A 828 24.74 15.12 -8.34
N ILE A 829 24.53 13.82 -8.47
CA ILE A 829 23.70 13.00 -7.60
C ILE A 829 24.53 11.81 -7.14
N ALA A 830 24.88 11.79 -5.86
CA ALA A 830 25.46 10.63 -5.21
C ALA A 830 24.32 9.84 -4.56
N SER A 831 24.25 8.54 -4.80
CA SER A 831 23.17 7.69 -4.32
C SER A 831 23.65 6.32 -3.87
N LEU A 832 22.89 5.70 -2.99
CA LEU A 832 22.99 4.28 -2.66
C LEU A 832 21.80 3.55 -3.29
N VAL A 833 22.06 2.84 -4.39
CA VAL A 833 21.04 2.11 -5.15
C VAL A 833 20.97 0.65 -4.70
N GLY A 834 19.77 0.09 -4.59
CA GLY A 834 19.58 -1.32 -4.22
C GLY A 834 20.12 -1.66 -2.82
N SER A 835 21.03 -2.65 -2.73
CA SER A 835 21.61 -3.14 -1.46
C SER A 835 22.72 -2.25 -0.89
N GLY A 836 22.60 -0.92 -1.03
CA GLY A 836 23.64 0.01 -0.59
C GLY A 836 24.80 0.16 -1.58
N ARG A 837 24.58 -0.10 -2.88
CA ARG A 837 25.61 0.07 -3.90
C ARG A 837 25.80 1.56 -4.21
N PRO A 838 27.03 2.09 -4.16
CA PRO A 838 27.33 3.47 -4.48
C PRO A 838 27.21 3.73 -6.00
N ALA A 839 26.38 4.71 -6.34
CA ALA A 839 26.22 5.21 -7.71
C ALA A 839 26.36 6.73 -7.74
N ILE A 840 26.92 7.24 -8.83
CA ILE A 840 27.06 8.68 -9.12
C ILE A 840 26.38 8.94 -10.46
N HIS A 841 25.49 9.93 -10.49
CA HIS A 841 24.88 10.45 -11.71
C HIS A 841 25.27 11.93 -11.87
N MET A 842 25.78 12.32 -13.03
CA MET A 842 26.03 13.71 -13.39
C MET A 842 25.20 14.06 -14.62
N VAL A 843 24.30 15.02 -14.47
CA VAL A 843 23.45 15.50 -15.56
C VAL A 843 23.92 16.89 -15.97
N GLY A 844 24.60 16.98 -17.10
CA GLY A 844 25.05 18.25 -17.67
C GLY A 844 23.95 18.90 -18.52
N PHE A 845 23.75 20.21 -18.37
CA PHE A 845 22.86 21.01 -19.21
C PHE A 845 23.68 22.19 -19.76
N ASN A 846 23.84 22.21 -21.08
CA ASN A 846 24.65 23.18 -21.80
C ASN A 846 23.78 24.01 -22.75
N ASP A 847 24.15 25.28 -22.95
CA ASP A 847 23.88 26.02 -24.19
C ASP A 847 25.08 25.90 -25.19
N GLY A 848 26.16 25.21 -24.81
CA GLY A 848 27.27 24.85 -25.68
C GLY A 848 28.24 23.90 -24.98
N ALA A 849 28.76 22.91 -25.72
CA ALA A 849 29.59 21.81 -25.23
C ALA A 849 30.75 22.20 -24.30
N ALA A 850 31.01 21.40 -23.25
CA ALA A 850 32.27 21.36 -22.51
C ALA A 850 32.47 19.99 -21.83
N GLU A 851 33.74 19.56 -21.75
CA GLU A 851 34.30 18.21 -21.52
C GLU A 851 34.07 17.55 -20.15
#